data_AF-A0A672ZN67-F1
#
_entry.id   AF-A0A672ZN67-F1
#
_cell.length_a   1.000
_cell.length_b   1.000
_cell.length_c   1.000
_cell.angle_alpha   90.00
_cell.angle_beta   90.00
_cell.angle_gamma   90.00
#
_symmetry.space_group_name_H-M   'P 1'
#
loop_
_entity.id
_entity.type
_entity.pdbx_description
1 polymer ?
#
loop_
_entity_poly.entity_id
_entity_poly.type
_entity_poly.pdbx_seq_one_letter_code
_entity_poly.pdbx_strand_id
1 'polypeptide(L)'
;MYVVVLFLPGDPKGLTCITAFFGMRNLKLLKSLRSCELQCLGSPQCFSVRGDTGSLLLASQYSITEYDPRTGQVVSEASLTADSFLPEDGSGVVVGLQDLAEVESACLATAGGDVILFNLNTCQLECVGSVDSGLTSMSWSPDEELVILTTGQETVIMMTKDFEPITEMGIHQDDFGEGKFITVGWGKKETQFHGSEGKQAAQRKPAAVWDDRRPRVTWRGDGQLFAVSAVCPQTGARKVRVWNREGVLQATSEPINGLEQALCWKPSGSLIASTQRHPNKHSVVFMEKNGLLHGDFTLPFSKDQVKVKKLLWNSDSSVLAVWLQDMTAGEDGNVSSYIQLWTVGNYHWYLKQSLDFGRDPQKAPACVCWDPERPLQLHVVTCDWTTIAYDWGWTTERSPGLDATDNANVAVIDGDKILVTTFRQCVVPPPMCSFELQLKSPVNQVTFLCQPQRTNQLAAFTADGLISIFSQVSWKDPYVDYCVMHIKCVFFFFFFFFFFFLNENLSPSLFPVLWNVLVLTVFSPVDCAEPSVVEWRDSNGCSISFPVPCVQTVLCNIGQEEYLLGLTDRSHLYAGDTELASNISSFSVCNDFLVITTHSHTCMFWASLQIMSMLVQFSLASDGGQNDETLRRVERGSRIVTVVPQDTRVILQMPRGNLETVHHRALVLAQLRRWLDSLKFRESFECMRKLRINLNLIYDHSPKVFLENIETFITQLDSINHINLFLTELKEEDTTSTMYPRPENSPVRPQTASGKKKVDVVCDALKSTMESMDPNKFCLSILTAHVKKTVPELEIALQKVHELRANPPKSPGAVSAEEALKYLLFLVNVNDLYEHSLGTYDFDLVLMVAEKSQKDPKEYLPFLNMLKSLEPNYQRFTIDKHLKRYRKALFHLSKCGQEHFPEALQLVKQQKLYNEALRLFTADSAQYKALSCAYAEHLVEQQQAEQAGLLLWRCGEITSALQAFATSNSWRNAICVAQQIPLPPDQLALLARDLAGNQKLTEQRRYSEAALLLDQYAKDCEEAILALITGAVWEEALRLIYMHNRQDITETNLKPALLEGNNCSALYVQLLVTATMKCIDSSSDEDGPDCADAELYSEASSVMTGSKYSHSNSRISSRSSKNRRKAERKKLSLKEGSPLEDKALMYALGEIITTEVHSLLKTLVLFQFDKHAEKLQQAYDEALHKMEAAIPEVWPDGLQNNQAPVNKYSHFNPCLKLNKTKQSKIR
;
A
#
# COMPACT_ATOMS: atom_id res chain seq x y z
N MET A 1 -25.86 -3.02 -3.41
CA MET A 1 -26.47 -3.36 -2.10
C MET A 1 -27.16 -4.70 -2.29
N TYR A 2 -26.96 -5.62 -1.33
CA TYR A 2 -27.39 -7.03 -1.31
C TYR A 2 -26.71 -7.94 -2.33
N VAL A 3 -25.54 -8.47 -1.93
CA VAL A 3 -24.94 -9.70 -2.49
C VAL A 3 -25.71 -10.85 -1.85
N VAL A 4 -26.55 -11.53 -2.63
CA VAL A 4 -27.20 -12.77 -2.21
C VAL A 4 -26.21 -13.90 -2.48
N VAL A 5 -25.55 -14.34 -1.40
CA VAL A 5 -24.77 -15.57 -1.37
C VAL A 5 -25.78 -16.73 -1.34
N LEU A 6 -25.92 -17.45 -2.45
CA LEU A 6 -26.67 -18.69 -2.50
C LEU A 6 -25.81 -19.80 -1.86
N PHE A 7 -26.01 -20.00 -0.56
CA PHE A 7 -25.66 -21.25 0.12
C PHE A 7 -26.70 -22.32 -0.27
N LEU A 8 -26.25 -23.44 -0.84
CA LEU A 8 -27.02 -24.68 -0.83
C LEU A 8 -26.70 -25.45 0.47
N PRO A 9 -27.71 -26.02 1.17
CA PRO A 9 -27.52 -26.64 2.47
C PRO A 9 -27.25 -28.17 2.37
N GLY A 10 -26.42 -28.69 3.28
CA GLY A 10 -26.44 -30.10 3.69
C GLY A 10 -25.12 -30.86 3.62
N ASP A 11 -24.19 -30.62 4.56
CA ASP A 11 -23.97 -31.52 5.72
C ASP A 11 -22.81 -31.00 6.60
N PRO A 12 -22.92 -31.00 7.94
CA PRO A 12 -21.89 -30.46 8.83
C PRO A 12 -21.07 -31.58 9.47
N LYS A 13 -19.84 -31.83 8.98
CA LYS A 13 -18.78 -32.42 9.82
C LYS A 13 -17.45 -31.75 9.51
N GLY A 14 -17.03 -30.90 10.44
CA GLY A 14 -15.72 -30.29 10.43
C GLY A 14 -14.63 -31.32 10.75
N LEU A 15 -13.55 -31.23 9.99
CA LEU A 15 -12.18 -31.42 10.47
C LEU A 15 -11.27 -30.73 9.47
N THR A 16 -10.59 -29.69 9.93
CA THR A 16 -9.55 -28.96 9.24
C THR A 16 -8.39 -29.88 8.92
N CYS A 17 -8.18 -30.20 7.64
CA CYS A 17 -6.90 -30.65 7.12
C CYS A 17 -6.43 -29.54 6.16
N ILE A 18 -5.42 -28.77 6.58
CA ILE A 18 -4.82 -27.73 5.75
C ILE A 18 -3.87 -28.43 4.79
N THR A 19 -4.36 -28.76 3.59
CA THR A 19 -3.52 -29.17 2.46
C THR A 19 -3.60 -28.07 1.41
N ALA A 20 -2.48 -27.59 0.90
CA ALA A 20 -2.46 -26.54 -0.10
C ALA A 20 -3.24 -26.99 -1.36
N PHE A 21 -4.18 -26.16 -1.83
CA PHE A 21 -5.03 -26.44 -2.99
C PHE A 21 -4.46 -25.71 -4.23
N PHE A 22 -4.25 -26.44 -5.34
CA PHE A 22 -3.55 -25.95 -6.53
C PHE A 22 -4.45 -25.96 -7.78
N GLY A 23 -5.47 -25.10 -7.83
CA GLY A 23 -6.43 -25.11 -8.95
C GLY A 23 -5.93 -24.44 -10.24
N MET A 24 -5.10 -23.39 -10.15
CA MET A 24 -4.70 -22.56 -11.31
C MET A 24 -3.22 -22.73 -11.71
N ARG A 25 -2.60 -23.85 -11.34
CA ARG A 25 -1.19 -24.13 -11.58
C ARG A 25 -1.00 -25.44 -12.34
N ASN A 26 0.09 -25.52 -13.06
CA ASN A 26 0.55 -26.72 -13.77
C ASN A 26 1.91 -27.14 -13.20
N LEU A 27 2.19 -28.43 -13.27
CA LEU A 27 3.54 -28.95 -13.06
C LEU A 27 4.28 -28.79 -14.38
N LYS A 28 5.36 -28.01 -14.38
CA LYS A 28 6.25 -27.85 -15.54
C LYS A 28 7.54 -28.61 -15.27
N LEU A 29 7.92 -29.50 -16.18
CA LEU A 29 9.21 -30.18 -16.09
C LEU A 29 10.33 -29.14 -16.28
N LEU A 30 11.15 -28.93 -15.25
CA LEU A 30 12.25 -27.97 -15.25
C LEU A 30 13.52 -28.64 -15.78
N LYS A 31 13.82 -29.84 -15.26
CA LYS A 31 15.02 -30.60 -15.59
C LYS A 31 14.69 -32.09 -15.67
N SER A 32 15.35 -32.77 -16.60
CA SER A 32 15.40 -34.23 -16.65
C SER A 32 16.86 -34.62 -16.79
N LEU A 33 17.41 -35.28 -15.77
CA LEU A 33 18.76 -35.81 -15.79
C LEU A 33 18.65 -37.29 -16.16
N ARG A 34 19.24 -37.68 -17.29
CA ARG A 34 19.32 -39.08 -17.72
C ARG A 34 20.77 -39.50 -17.72
N SER A 35 21.09 -40.59 -17.02
CA SER A 35 22.42 -41.20 -17.08
C SER A 35 22.53 -42.24 -18.20
N CYS A 36 23.76 -42.56 -18.60
CA CYS A 36 24.02 -43.69 -19.51
C CYS A 36 23.69 -45.04 -18.86
N GLU A 37 23.48 -46.05 -19.69
CA GLU A 37 23.28 -47.45 -19.28
C GLU A 37 24.46 -47.92 -18.42
N LEU A 38 24.20 -48.25 -17.16
CA LEU A 38 25.18 -48.86 -16.26
C LEU A 38 25.33 -50.34 -16.62
N GLN A 39 26.56 -50.82 -16.75
CA GLN A 39 26.86 -52.24 -16.95
C GLN A 39 26.88 -52.98 -15.60
N CYS A 40 25.76 -53.00 -14.88
CA CYS A 40 25.61 -53.80 -13.67
C CYS A 40 24.98 -55.16 -13.99
N LEU A 41 25.33 -56.19 -13.21
CA LEU A 41 24.80 -57.55 -13.39
C LEU A 41 23.34 -57.63 -12.93
N GLY A 42 22.50 -58.29 -13.74
CA GLY A 42 21.08 -58.51 -13.44
C GLY A 42 20.18 -57.30 -13.77
N SER A 43 19.03 -57.21 -13.12
CA SER A 43 18.08 -56.11 -13.25
C SER A 43 17.79 -55.47 -11.90
N PRO A 44 17.59 -54.14 -11.83
CA PRO A 44 17.26 -53.46 -10.57
C PRO A 44 15.98 -54.02 -9.96
N GLN A 45 16.00 -54.33 -8.66
CA GLN A 45 14.85 -54.86 -7.92
C GLN A 45 14.25 -53.83 -6.96
N CYS A 46 15.10 -53.08 -6.27
CA CYS A 46 14.71 -51.98 -5.40
C CYS A 46 15.80 -50.91 -5.37
N PHE A 47 15.40 -49.70 -4.95
CA PHE A 47 16.34 -48.62 -4.78
C PHE A 47 15.90 -47.66 -3.67
N SER A 48 16.88 -46.95 -3.12
CA SER A 48 16.68 -45.85 -2.18
C SER A 48 17.54 -44.65 -2.60
N VAL A 49 17.12 -43.44 -2.23
CA VAL A 49 17.81 -42.19 -2.55
C VAL A 49 18.50 -41.71 -1.29
N ARG A 50 19.81 -41.44 -1.38
CA ARG A 50 20.56 -40.84 -0.29
C ARG A 50 20.26 -39.35 -0.20
N GLY A 51 19.73 -38.89 0.93
CA GLY A 51 19.34 -37.49 1.11
C GLY A 51 20.52 -36.52 1.09
N ASP A 52 21.64 -36.92 1.70
CA ASP A 52 22.85 -36.13 1.90
C ASP A 52 23.64 -35.87 0.60
N THR A 53 23.88 -36.91 -0.19
CA THR A 53 24.69 -36.85 -1.41
C THR A 53 23.83 -36.72 -2.67
N GLY A 54 22.58 -37.21 -2.63
CA GLY A 54 21.72 -37.41 -3.80
C GLY A 54 22.17 -38.55 -4.72
N SER A 55 23.02 -39.47 -4.24
CA SER A 55 23.31 -40.73 -4.93
C SER A 55 22.17 -41.74 -4.76
N LEU A 56 22.14 -42.75 -5.61
CA LEU A 56 21.12 -43.79 -5.67
C LEU A 56 21.72 -45.11 -5.18
N LEU A 57 21.11 -45.73 -4.18
CA LEU A 57 21.44 -47.08 -3.74
C LEU A 57 20.54 -48.05 -4.48
N LEU A 58 21.12 -48.95 -5.27
CA LEU A 58 20.44 -49.89 -6.15
C LEU A 58 20.77 -51.31 -5.72
N ALA A 59 19.77 -52.18 -5.61
CA ALA A 59 20.00 -53.61 -5.40
C ALA A 59 19.48 -54.43 -6.59
N SER A 60 20.29 -55.39 -7.02
CA SER A 60 19.96 -56.39 -8.04
C SER A 60 19.88 -57.79 -7.41
N GLN A 61 19.75 -58.82 -8.26
CA GLN A 61 19.87 -60.22 -7.87
C GLN A 61 21.29 -60.58 -7.36
N TYR A 62 22.30 -59.75 -7.63
CA TYR A 62 23.71 -60.09 -7.46
C TYR A 62 24.48 -59.16 -6.53
N SER A 63 24.18 -57.86 -6.53
CA SER A 63 24.93 -56.86 -5.79
C SER A 63 24.05 -55.69 -5.31
N ILE A 64 24.57 -54.97 -4.32
CA ILE A 64 24.14 -53.62 -3.96
C ILE A 64 25.18 -52.62 -4.49
N THR A 65 24.71 -51.58 -5.16
CA THR A 65 25.53 -50.60 -5.86
C THR A 65 25.09 -49.19 -5.48
N GLU A 66 26.02 -48.35 -5.03
CA GLU A 66 25.82 -46.92 -4.90
C GLU A 66 26.24 -46.22 -6.19
N TYR A 67 25.33 -45.44 -6.75
CA TYR A 67 25.51 -44.76 -8.02
C TYR A 67 25.27 -43.26 -7.88
N ASP A 68 26.23 -42.43 -8.28
CA ASP A 68 26.00 -40.99 -8.37
C ASP A 68 25.50 -40.60 -9.78
N PRO A 69 24.22 -40.21 -9.93
CA PRO A 69 23.67 -39.86 -11.22
C PRO A 69 24.25 -38.57 -11.82
N ARG A 70 24.91 -37.72 -11.02
CA ARG A 70 25.49 -36.44 -11.49
C ARG A 70 26.83 -36.64 -12.17
N THR A 71 27.70 -37.46 -11.59
CA THR A 71 29.02 -37.80 -12.14
C THR A 71 28.95 -38.98 -13.09
N GLY A 72 27.87 -39.78 -13.01
CA GLY A 72 27.71 -40.98 -13.81
C GLY A 72 28.60 -42.14 -13.35
N GLN A 73 29.13 -42.07 -12.12
CA GLN A 73 30.08 -43.05 -11.58
C GLN A 73 29.44 -43.93 -10.50
N VAL A 74 29.89 -45.18 -10.44
CA VAL A 74 29.63 -46.08 -9.30
C VAL A 74 30.56 -45.69 -8.16
N VAL A 75 29.99 -45.34 -7.02
CA VAL A 75 30.72 -44.89 -5.82
C VAL A 75 31.21 -46.09 -5.02
N SER A 76 30.33 -47.07 -4.81
CA SER A 76 30.61 -48.29 -4.05
C SER A 76 29.77 -49.46 -4.57
N GLU A 77 30.28 -50.69 -4.44
CA GLU A 77 29.57 -51.91 -4.81
C GLU A 77 29.95 -53.07 -3.87
N ALA A 78 28.98 -53.87 -3.44
CA ALA A 78 29.20 -55.12 -2.71
C ALA A 78 28.34 -56.26 -3.27
N SER A 79 28.94 -57.45 -3.37
CA SER A 79 28.26 -58.64 -3.90
C SER A 79 27.41 -59.32 -2.83
N LEU A 80 26.13 -59.54 -3.13
CA LEU A 80 25.19 -60.26 -2.28
C LEU A 80 25.27 -61.79 -2.49
N THR A 81 25.85 -62.25 -3.60
CA THR A 81 26.04 -63.68 -3.89
C THR A 81 27.34 -64.24 -3.33
N ALA A 82 28.40 -63.43 -3.25
CA ALA A 82 29.70 -63.86 -2.74
C ALA A 82 29.63 -64.36 -1.29
N ASP A 83 28.80 -63.73 -0.46
CA ASP A 83 28.58 -64.08 0.95
C ASP A 83 27.37 -65.02 1.15
N SER A 84 26.84 -65.61 0.06
CA SER A 84 25.69 -66.53 0.07
C SER A 84 24.36 -65.96 0.59
N PHE A 85 24.20 -64.63 0.65
CA PHE A 85 22.92 -63.99 1.01
C PHE A 85 21.86 -64.12 -0.08
N LEU A 86 22.28 -64.16 -1.36
CA LEU A 86 21.44 -64.46 -2.51
C LEU A 86 22.03 -65.62 -3.32
N PRO A 87 21.18 -66.44 -3.97
CA PRO A 87 21.66 -67.54 -4.81
C PRO A 87 22.29 -67.04 -6.13
N GLU A 88 23.38 -67.68 -6.55
CA GLU A 88 24.12 -67.35 -7.79
C GLU A 88 23.32 -67.60 -9.08
N ASP A 89 22.22 -68.33 -9.01
CA ASP A 89 21.35 -68.67 -10.15
C ASP A 89 20.47 -67.49 -10.63
N GLY A 90 20.58 -66.33 -9.97
CA GLY A 90 19.81 -65.13 -10.28
C GLY A 90 18.35 -65.21 -9.85
N SER A 91 17.96 -66.21 -9.06
CA SER A 91 16.61 -66.32 -8.49
C SER A 91 16.41 -65.47 -7.22
N GLY A 92 17.48 -64.86 -6.71
CA GLY A 92 17.47 -64.00 -5.54
C GLY A 92 16.52 -62.82 -5.66
N VAL A 93 15.80 -62.52 -4.57
CA VAL A 93 14.86 -61.40 -4.49
C VAL A 93 15.13 -60.57 -3.26
N VAL A 94 15.34 -59.28 -3.45
CA VAL A 94 15.39 -58.25 -2.42
C VAL A 94 13.97 -57.70 -2.22
N VAL A 95 13.50 -57.71 -0.97
CA VAL A 95 12.13 -57.29 -0.60
C VAL A 95 12.04 -55.84 -0.13
N GLY A 96 13.17 -55.22 0.22
CA GLY A 96 13.26 -53.81 0.51
C GLY A 96 14.69 -53.33 0.66
N LEU A 97 14.89 -52.03 0.44
CA LEU A 97 16.15 -51.32 0.61
C LEU A 97 15.83 -49.92 1.13
N GLN A 98 16.55 -49.48 2.16
CA GLN A 98 16.40 -48.18 2.78
C GLN A 98 17.77 -47.62 3.18
N ASP A 99 18.02 -46.35 2.89
CA ASP A 99 19.15 -45.60 3.42
C ASP A 99 18.87 -45.22 4.88
N LEU A 100 19.85 -45.42 5.77
CA LEU A 100 19.81 -45.02 7.18
C LEU A 100 20.91 -43.98 7.41
N ALA A 101 20.54 -42.71 7.31
CA ALA A 101 21.51 -41.62 7.25
C ALA A 101 22.29 -41.47 8.57
N GLU A 102 21.66 -41.70 9.72
CA GLU A 102 22.31 -41.61 11.04
C GLU A 102 23.43 -42.65 11.24
N VAL A 103 23.31 -43.81 10.61
CA VAL A 103 24.23 -44.96 10.77
C VAL A 103 25.18 -45.09 9.57
N GLU A 104 25.08 -44.19 8.59
CA GLU A 104 25.86 -44.20 7.34
C GLU A 104 25.86 -45.58 6.66
N SER A 105 24.70 -46.25 6.69
CA SER A 105 24.55 -47.63 6.23
C SER A 105 23.21 -47.82 5.52
N ALA A 106 23.15 -48.74 4.55
CA ALA A 106 21.91 -49.11 3.88
C ALA A 106 21.37 -50.43 4.44
N CYS A 107 20.10 -50.45 4.84
CA CYS A 107 19.42 -51.66 5.29
C CYS A 107 18.73 -52.36 4.11
N LEU A 108 19.05 -53.63 3.91
CA LEU A 108 18.53 -54.49 2.86
C LEU A 108 17.83 -55.70 3.49
N ALA A 109 16.69 -56.12 2.95
CA ALA A 109 16.04 -57.37 3.34
C ALA A 109 15.87 -58.30 2.14
N THR A 110 16.20 -59.58 2.32
CA THR A 110 16.07 -60.62 1.28
C THR A 110 14.79 -61.44 1.48
N ALA A 111 14.24 -61.98 0.38
CA ALA A 111 13.10 -62.89 0.45
C ALA A 111 13.45 -64.20 1.19
N GLY A 112 14.74 -64.55 1.25
CA GLY A 112 15.27 -65.71 1.98
C GLY A 112 15.14 -65.59 3.50
N GLY A 113 14.99 -64.38 4.04
CA GLY A 113 14.82 -64.16 5.48
C GLY A 113 15.85 -63.20 6.09
N ASP A 114 16.90 -62.86 5.36
CA ASP A 114 18.04 -62.11 5.90
C ASP A 114 17.81 -60.61 5.87
N VAL A 115 18.24 -59.94 6.95
CA VAL A 115 18.29 -58.48 7.10
C VAL A 115 19.76 -58.10 7.21
N ILE A 116 20.21 -57.29 6.26
CA ILE A 116 21.62 -57.00 6.01
C ILE A 116 21.84 -55.49 6.08
N LEU A 117 22.88 -55.08 6.82
CA LEU A 117 23.40 -53.74 6.80
C LEU A 117 24.60 -53.68 5.85
N PHE A 118 24.54 -52.75 4.89
CA PHE A 118 25.65 -52.39 4.03
C PHE A 118 26.26 -51.08 4.52
N ASN A 119 27.48 -51.14 5.06
CA ASN A 119 28.17 -49.94 5.52
C ASN A 119 28.76 -49.17 4.33
N LEU A 120 28.37 -47.90 4.17
CA LEU A 120 28.72 -47.10 3.00
C LEU A 120 30.20 -46.69 2.98
N ASN A 121 30.84 -46.60 4.16
CA ASN A 121 32.24 -46.20 4.26
C ASN A 121 33.20 -47.37 4.06
N THR A 122 32.88 -48.55 4.61
CA THR A 122 33.75 -49.74 4.55
C THR A 122 33.42 -50.67 3.41
N CYS A 123 32.26 -50.49 2.76
CA CYS A 123 31.69 -51.40 1.74
C CYS A 123 31.53 -52.85 2.25
N GLN A 124 31.33 -53.03 3.56
CA GLN A 124 31.14 -54.35 4.17
C GLN A 124 29.66 -54.65 4.38
N LEU A 125 29.29 -55.92 4.24
CA LEU A 125 27.96 -56.45 4.51
C LEU A 125 27.96 -57.16 5.87
N GLU A 126 26.97 -56.82 6.71
CA GLU A 126 26.74 -57.45 8.00
C GLU A 126 25.30 -57.96 8.09
N CYS A 127 25.12 -59.24 8.42
CA CYS A 127 23.79 -59.80 8.67
C CYS A 127 23.39 -59.54 10.12
N VAL A 128 22.37 -58.71 10.32
CA VAL A 128 21.88 -58.28 11.63
C VAL A 128 20.67 -59.09 12.10
N GLY A 129 20.03 -59.84 11.20
CA GLY A 129 18.94 -60.74 11.56
C GLY A 129 18.59 -61.69 10.42
N SER A 130 18.03 -62.86 10.76
CA SER A 130 17.52 -63.82 9.79
C SER A 130 16.22 -64.45 10.28
N VAL A 131 15.26 -64.66 9.37
CA VAL A 131 13.91 -65.17 9.65
C VAL A 131 13.64 -66.41 8.79
N ASP A 132 13.57 -67.58 9.42
CA ASP A 132 13.42 -68.88 8.73
C ASP A 132 12.22 -68.99 7.78
N SER A 133 11.15 -68.25 8.05
CA SER A 133 9.95 -68.25 7.21
C SER A 133 10.05 -67.37 5.97
N GLY A 134 11.17 -66.68 5.78
CA GLY A 134 11.38 -65.69 4.74
C GLY A 134 10.67 -64.37 5.03
N LEU A 135 11.12 -63.31 4.32
CA LEU A 135 10.52 -61.98 4.39
C LEU A 135 9.73 -61.68 3.11
N THR A 136 8.63 -60.97 3.25
CA THR A 136 7.74 -60.60 2.14
C THR A 136 7.71 -59.11 1.86
N SER A 137 7.96 -58.27 2.87
CA SER A 137 8.16 -56.82 2.71
C SER A 137 8.94 -56.24 3.89
N MET A 138 9.61 -55.12 3.64
CA MET A 138 10.27 -54.29 4.66
C MET A 138 9.86 -52.84 4.46
N SER A 139 9.54 -52.14 5.54
CA SER A 139 9.28 -50.70 5.52
C SER A 139 9.74 -50.04 6.81
N TRP A 140 10.66 -49.09 6.69
CA TRP A 140 11.07 -48.22 7.79
C TRP A 140 10.05 -47.14 8.06
N SER A 141 9.97 -46.70 9.32
CA SER A 141 9.23 -45.50 9.69
C SER A 141 9.93 -44.26 9.13
N PRO A 142 9.18 -43.15 8.86
CA PRO A 142 9.77 -41.95 8.26
C PRO A 142 10.82 -41.24 9.13
N ASP A 143 10.87 -41.55 10.42
CA ASP A 143 11.87 -41.08 11.38
C ASP A 143 13.02 -42.07 11.58
N GLU A 144 13.08 -43.15 10.81
CA GLU A 144 14.14 -44.18 10.83
C GLU A 144 14.34 -44.91 12.19
N GLU A 145 13.39 -44.78 13.12
CA GLU A 145 13.48 -45.38 14.46
C GLU A 145 12.93 -46.81 14.53
N LEU A 146 12.00 -47.17 13.63
CA LEU A 146 11.33 -48.47 13.61
C LEU A 146 11.35 -49.11 12.23
N VAL A 147 11.57 -50.42 12.18
CA VAL A 147 11.43 -51.21 10.96
C VAL A 147 10.29 -52.21 11.11
N ILE A 148 9.43 -52.27 10.08
CA ILE A 148 8.34 -53.24 9.97
C ILE A 148 8.70 -54.26 8.91
N LEU A 149 8.73 -55.52 9.33
CA LEU A 149 8.99 -56.68 8.50
C LEU A 149 7.74 -57.54 8.45
N THR A 150 7.34 -57.99 7.25
CA THR A 150 6.27 -59.00 7.11
C THR A 150 6.86 -60.34 6.72
N THR A 151 6.47 -61.42 7.38
CA THR A 151 7.06 -62.74 7.21
C THR A 151 6.27 -63.62 6.24
N GLY A 152 6.84 -64.74 5.80
CA GLY A 152 6.13 -65.76 5.02
C GLY A 152 5.05 -66.52 5.81
N GLN A 153 5.05 -66.41 7.14
CA GLN A 153 4.01 -66.96 8.02
C GLN A 153 2.83 -66.00 8.27
N GLU A 154 2.71 -64.93 7.48
CA GLU A 154 1.69 -63.89 7.63
C GLU A 154 1.71 -63.19 9.01
N THR A 155 2.91 -63.00 9.58
CA THR A 155 3.15 -62.17 10.79
C THR A 155 3.83 -60.85 10.44
N VAL A 156 3.66 -59.86 11.30
CA VAL A 156 4.36 -58.56 11.29
C VAL A 156 5.32 -58.56 12.46
N ILE A 157 6.60 -58.36 12.18
CA ILE A 157 7.64 -58.14 13.18
C ILE A 157 8.00 -56.66 13.17
N MET A 158 7.95 -56.04 14.35
CA MET A 158 8.38 -54.67 14.59
C MET A 158 9.69 -54.69 15.36
N MET A 159 10.71 -53.99 14.85
CA MET A 159 12.01 -53.87 15.49
C MET A 159 12.42 -52.39 15.64
N THR A 160 13.30 -52.11 16.59
CA THR A 160 14.00 -50.82 16.73
C THR A 160 15.03 -50.64 15.61
N LYS A 161 15.60 -49.44 15.50
CA LYS A 161 16.75 -49.16 14.61
C LYS A 161 17.99 -50.01 14.89
N ASP A 162 18.13 -50.50 16.12
CA ASP A 162 19.19 -51.42 16.55
C ASP A 162 18.82 -52.90 16.29
N PHE A 163 17.76 -53.16 15.52
CA PHE A 163 17.25 -54.49 15.18
C PHE A 163 16.80 -55.33 16.40
N GLU A 164 16.47 -54.68 17.52
CA GLU A 164 15.86 -55.35 18.67
C GLU A 164 14.35 -55.55 18.44
N PRO A 165 13.82 -56.79 18.54
CA PRO A 165 12.40 -57.03 18.32
C PRO A 165 11.55 -56.46 19.46
N ILE A 166 10.58 -55.61 19.11
CA ILE A 166 9.63 -55.00 20.04
C ILE A 166 8.40 -55.91 20.21
N THR A 167 7.75 -56.23 19.09
CA THR A 167 6.55 -57.08 19.06
C THR A 167 6.47 -57.88 17.77
N GLU A 168 5.84 -59.06 17.87
CA GLU A 168 5.42 -59.86 16.73
C GLU A 168 3.90 -60.06 16.82
N MET A 169 3.20 -59.82 15.71
CA MET A 169 1.74 -59.86 15.64
C MET A 169 1.25 -60.52 14.35
N GLY A 170 0.15 -61.25 14.41
CA GLY A 170 -0.48 -61.79 13.20
C GLY A 170 -1.09 -60.69 12.32
N ILE A 171 -0.86 -60.74 11.00
CA ILE A 171 -1.46 -59.80 10.03
C ILE A 171 -3.00 -59.93 10.03
N HIS A 172 -3.51 -61.14 10.22
CA HIS A 172 -4.94 -61.43 10.16
C HIS A 172 -5.56 -61.49 11.55
N GLN A 173 -6.00 -60.33 12.05
CA GLN A 173 -6.84 -60.23 13.24
C GLN A 173 -8.33 -60.11 12.85
N ASP A 174 -9.19 -60.74 13.66
CA ASP A 174 -10.66 -60.75 13.48
C ASP A 174 -11.34 -59.50 14.07
N ASP A 175 -10.66 -58.77 14.96
CA ASP A 175 -11.19 -57.53 15.53
C ASP A 175 -11.14 -56.36 14.53
N PHE A 176 -12.06 -55.41 14.71
CA PHE A 176 -12.03 -54.13 14.02
C PHE A 176 -10.94 -53.20 14.59
N GLY A 177 -10.44 -53.46 15.81
CA GLY A 177 -9.40 -52.67 16.48
C GLY A 177 -9.95 -51.69 17.53
N GLU A 178 -9.06 -51.07 18.30
CA GLU A 178 -9.41 -50.18 19.43
C GLU A 178 -10.17 -48.92 19.00
N GLY A 179 -10.01 -48.48 17.75
CA GLY A 179 -10.69 -47.33 17.15
C GLY A 179 -12.15 -47.58 16.75
N LYS A 180 -12.74 -48.71 17.14
CA LYS A 180 -14.13 -49.09 16.83
C LYS A 180 -15.13 -48.07 17.39
N PHE A 181 -15.85 -47.38 16.52
CA PHE A 181 -16.99 -46.56 16.93
C PHE A 181 -18.12 -47.44 17.50
N ILE A 182 -18.52 -47.19 18.74
CA ILE A 182 -19.77 -47.72 19.32
C ILE A 182 -20.93 -46.96 18.67
N THR A 183 -21.33 -47.34 17.46
CA THR A 183 -22.55 -46.81 16.83
C THR A 183 -23.77 -47.56 17.35
N VAL A 184 -24.70 -46.82 17.95
CA VAL A 184 -26.04 -47.26 18.38
C VAL A 184 -26.93 -47.60 17.18
N GLY A 185 -26.59 -48.61 16.38
CA GLY A 185 -27.48 -49.38 15.50
C GLY A 185 -28.29 -48.67 14.39
N TRP A 186 -28.38 -47.34 14.34
CA TRP A 186 -29.15 -46.61 13.34
C TRP A 186 -28.34 -46.45 12.06
N GLY A 187 -28.75 -47.15 10.99
CA GLY A 187 -28.13 -47.08 9.66
C GLY A 187 -27.26 -48.27 9.27
N LYS A 188 -27.23 -49.36 10.05
CA LYS A 188 -26.53 -50.59 9.64
C LYS A 188 -27.09 -51.13 8.33
N LYS A 189 -26.23 -51.68 7.47
CA LYS A 189 -26.59 -52.33 6.19
C LYS A 189 -27.70 -53.38 6.34
N GLU A 190 -27.77 -54.02 7.51
CA GLU A 190 -28.80 -54.99 7.92
C GLU A 190 -30.20 -54.37 8.07
N THR A 191 -30.28 -53.06 8.33
CA THR A 191 -31.53 -52.30 8.59
C THR A 191 -32.00 -51.45 7.40
N GLN A 192 -31.25 -51.42 6.29
CA GLN A 192 -31.63 -50.76 5.04
C GLN A 192 -32.23 -51.76 4.05
N PHE A 193 -33.32 -51.39 3.38
CA PHE A 193 -34.00 -52.25 2.40
C PHE A 193 -33.21 -52.28 1.08
N HIS A 194 -32.51 -53.38 0.80
CA HIS A 194 -31.75 -53.55 -0.46
C HIS A 194 -32.59 -54.39 -1.44
N GLY A 195 -32.83 -53.87 -2.65
CA GLY A 195 -33.44 -54.62 -3.76
C GLY A 195 -32.62 -55.85 -4.16
N SER A 196 -33.21 -56.75 -4.95
CA SER A 196 -32.59 -58.03 -5.38
C SER A 196 -31.21 -57.88 -6.04
N GLU A 197 -30.96 -56.79 -6.77
CA GLU A 197 -29.66 -56.44 -7.34
C GLU A 197 -28.60 -56.08 -6.28
N GLY A 198 -29.00 -55.39 -5.20
CA GLY A 198 -28.12 -55.03 -4.08
C GLY A 198 -27.67 -56.25 -3.26
N LYS A 199 -28.47 -57.33 -3.24
CA LYS A 199 -28.09 -58.61 -2.62
C LYS A 199 -27.11 -59.41 -3.48
N GLN A 200 -27.18 -59.32 -4.81
CA GLN A 200 -26.21 -59.96 -5.72
C GLN A 200 -24.87 -59.20 -5.77
N ALA A 201 -24.90 -57.86 -5.72
CA ALA A 201 -23.69 -57.03 -5.62
C ALA A 201 -22.92 -57.19 -4.28
N ALA A 202 -23.57 -57.74 -3.25
CA ALA A 202 -22.98 -58.06 -1.95
C ALA A 202 -22.22 -59.40 -1.92
N GLN A 203 -22.23 -60.19 -3.01
CA GLN A 203 -21.36 -61.35 -3.12
C GLN A 203 -19.90 -60.89 -3.23
N ARG A 204 -19.09 -61.35 -2.28
CA ARG A 204 -17.69 -60.96 -2.11
C ARG A 204 -16.88 -61.38 -3.33
N LYS A 205 -16.12 -60.45 -3.90
CA LYS A 205 -15.20 -60.78 -5.00
C LYS A 205 -13.79 -61.01 -4.45
N PRO A 206 -13.12 -62.13 -4.79
CA PRO A 206 -11.74 -62.34 -4.42
C PRO A 206 -10.81 -61.33 -5.13
N ALA A 207 -9.57 -61.24 -4.66
CA ALA A 207 -8.51 -60.45 -5.28
C ALA A 207 -8.35 -60.83 -6.76
N ALA A 208 -7.92 -59.86 -7.56
CA ALA A 208 -7.73 -60.07 -9.00
C ALA A 208 -6.73 -61.21 -9.27
N VAL A 209 -6.89 -61.91 -10.41
CA VAL A 209 -6.04 -63.06 -10.76
C VAL A 209 -4.56 -62.68 -10.90
N TRP A 210 -4.28 -61.44 -11.30
CA TRP A 210 -2.93 -60.90 -11.48
C TRP A 210 -2.35 -60.24 -10.23
N ASP A 211 -3.10 -60.15 -9.12
CA ASP A 211 -2.62 -59.64 -7.83
C ASP A 211 -1.55 -60.60 -7.29
N ASP A 212 -0.40 -60.06 -6.87
CA ASP A 212 0.72 -60.87 -6.38
C ASP A 212 0.50 -61.50 -5.00
N ARG A 213 -0.63 -61.17 -4.36
CA ARG A 213 -1.08 -61.62 -3.03
C ARG A 213 -0.15 -61.27 -1.88
N ARG A 214 0.94 -60.54 -2.13
CA ARG A 214 1.91 -60.16 -1.09
C ARG A 214 1.33 -59.05 -0.20
N PRO A 215 1.69 -59.02 1.09
CA PRO A 215 1.43 -57.87 1.96
C PRO A 215 2.08 -56.58 1.41
N ARG A 216 1.50 -55.42 1.72
CA ARG A 216 2.11 -54.10 1.49
C ARG A 216 2.01 -53.28 2.74
N VAL A 217 3.12 -52.69 3.18
CA VAL A 217 3.19 -51.83 4.36
C VAL A 217 3.38 -50.38 3.91
N THR A 218 2.73 -49.43 4.59
CA THR A 218 2.94 -47.98 4.38
C THR A 218 2.77 -47.23 5.69
N TRP A 219 3.53 -46.16 5.88
CA TRP A 219 3.53 -45.35 7.09
C TRP A 219 2.85 -44.01 6.91
N ARG A 220 2.21 -43.50 7.97
CA ARG A 220 1.87 -42.08 8.08
C ARG A 220 3.15 -41.26 8.23
N GLY A 221 3.20 -40.06 7.66
CA GLY A 221 4.43 -39.26 7.57
C GLY A 221 5.05 -38.82 8.90
N ASP A 222 4.32 -38.92 10.02
CA ASP A 222 4.84 -38.65 11.37
C ASP A 222 5.24 -39.92 12.15
N GLY A 223 5.21 -41.09 11.51
CA GLY A 223 5.64 -42.36 12.11
C GLY A 223 4.74 -42.88 13.24
N GLN A 224 3.55 -42.31 13.44
CA GLN A 224 2.65 -42.71 14.54
C GLN A 224 1.74 -43.89 14.21
N LEU A 225 1.43 -44.07 12.93
CA LEU A 225 0.56 -45.14 12.43
C LEU A 225 1.17 -45.78 11.18
N PHE A 226 0.93 -47.06 11.00
CA PHE A 226 1.22 -47.77 9.76
C PHE A 226 0.01 -48.60 9.31
N ALA A 227 -0.10 -48.83 8.00
CA ALA A 227 -1.12 -49.67 7.41
C ALA A 227 -0.50 -50.85 6.67
N VAL A 228 -1.12 -52.02 6.77
CA VAL A 228 -0.78 -53.22 5.99
C VAL A 228 -2.00 -53.68 5.22
N SER A 229 -1.82 -53.81 3.91
CA SER A 229 -2.77 -54.42 2.99
C SER A 229 -2.39 -55.86 2.73
N ALA A 230 -3.28 -56.80 3.05
CA ALA A 230 -3.07 -58.22 2.84
C ALA A 230 -4.34 -58.93 2.36
N VAL A 231 -4.18 -60.01 1.59
CA VAL A 231 -5.30 -60.84 1.13
C VAL A 231 -5.73 -61.75 2.27
N CYS A 232 -6.97 -61.63 2.72
CA CYS A 232 -7.48 -62.45 3.81
C CYS A 232 -7.68 -63.91 3.34
N PRO A 233 -7.06 -64.92 3.99
CA PRO A 233 -7.15 -66.32 3.57
C PRO A 233 -8.58 -66.87 3.51
N GLN A 234 -9.44 -66.40 4.42
CA GLN A 234 -10.83 -66.87 4.54
C GLN A 234 -11.74 -66.31 3.43
N THR A 235 -11.54 -65.07 3.01
CA THR A 235 -12.43 -64.39 2.04
C THR A 235 -11.82 -64.25 0.65
N GLY A 236 -10.52 -64.49 0.51
CA GLY A 236 -9.76 -64.26 -0.71
C GLY A 236 -9.70 -62.80 -1.15
N ALA A 237 -10.17 -61.85 -0.32
CA ALA A 237 -10.26 -60.44 -0.63
C ALA A 237 -9.22 -59.65 0.16
N ARG A 238 -8.70 -58.57 -0.43
CA ARG A 238 -7.70 -57.70 0.20
C ARG A 238 -8.35 -56.80 1.25
N LYS A 239 -7.75 -56.75 2.45
CA LYS A 239 -8.16 -55.89 3.57
C LYS A 239 -6.98 -55.05 4.03
N VAL A 240 -7.26 -53.81 4.43
CA VAL A 240 -6.27 -52.90 5.00
C VAL A 240 -6.46 -52.84 6.50
N ARG A 241 -5.39 -53.01 7.27
CA ARG A 241 -5.38 -52.85 8.72
C ARG A 241 -4.43 -51.75 9.11
N VAL A 242 -4.83 -50.95 10.09
CA VAL A 242 -4.07 -49.81 10.61
C VAL A 242 -3.65 -50.14 12.04
N TRP A 243 -2.37 -50.01 12.32
CA TRP A 243 -1.77 -50.17 13.65
C TRP A 243 -1.14 -48.87 14.12
N ASN A 244 -1.01 -48.73 15.43
CA ASN A 244 -0.19 -47.68 16.04
C ASN A 244 1.27 -48.09 16.14
N ARG A 245 2.10 -47.15 16.57
CA ARG A 245 3.54 -47.32 16.76
C ARG A 245 3.89 -48.43 17.76
N GLU A 246 2.99 -48.78 18.66
CA GLU A 246 3.17 -49.85 19.65
C GLU A 246 2.74 -51.24 19.15
N GLY A 247 2.25 -51.36 17.90
CA GLY A 247 1.81 -52.63 17.33
C GLY A 247 0.38 -53.05 17.68
N VAL A 248 -0.40 -52.14 18.24
CA VAL A 248 -1.80 -52.35 18.60
C VAL A 248 -2.71 -52.02 17.41
N LEU A 249 -3.64 -52.92 17.10
CA LEU A 249 -4.59 -52.74 15.99
C LEU A 249 -5.57 -51.61 16.29
N GLN A 250 -5.56 -50.58 15.47
CA GLN A 250 -6.42 -49.40 15.58
C GLN A 250 -7.71 -49.55 14.75
N ALA A 251 -7.58 -49.99 13.50
CA ALA A 251 -8.73 -50.13 12.60
C ALA A 251 -8.53 -51.25 11.56
N THR A 252 -9.61 -51.92 11.19
CA THR A 252 -9.66 -52.85 10.05
C THR A 252 -10.63 -52.30 9.00
N SER A 253 -10.21 -52.21 7.74
CA SER A 253 -11.07 -51.73 6.66
C SER A 253 -12.30 -52.62 6.48
N GLU A 254 -13.42 -52.00 6.10
CA GLU A 254 -14.57 -52.76 5.63
C GLU A 254 -14.19 -53.63 4.40
N PRO A 255 -14.91 -54.73 4.13
CA PRO A 255 -14.67 -55.53 2.94
C PRO A 255 -15.02 -54.73 1.67
N ILE A 256 -13.99 -54.25 0.97
CA ILE A 256 -14.12 -53.48 -0.27
C ILE A 256 -13.94 -54.43 -1.47
N ASN A 257 -14.98 -54.55 -2.29
CA ASN A 257 -14.95 -55.40 -3.47
C ASN A 257 -14.02 -54.84 -4.54
N GLY A 258 -13.12 -55.67 -5.07
CA GLY A 258 -12.22 -55.29 -6.17
C GLY A 258 -11.08 -54.35 -5.75
N LEU A 259 -10.74 -54.32 -4.45
CA LEU A 259 -9.54 -53.66 -3.95
C LEU A 259 -8.28 -54.38 -4.45
N GLU A 260 -7.34 -53.64 -5.03
CA GLU A 260 -6.10 -54.16 -5.64
C GLU A 260 -4.89 -53.98 -4.70
N GLN A 261 -3.73 -54.50 -5.12
CA GLN A 261 -2.50 -54.54 -4.32
C GLN A 261 -1.85 -53.20 -3.97
N ALA A 262 -2.08 -52.14 -4.75
CA ALA A 262 -1.38 -50.87 -4.58
C ALA A 262 -1.85 -50.14 -3.31
N LEU A 263 -0.91 -49.67 -2.49
CA LEU A 263 -1.18 -49.03 -1.20
C LEU A 263 -0.18 -47.91 -0.96
N CYS A 264 -0.65 -46.73 -0.55
CA CYS A 264 0.21 -45.64 -0.11
C CYS A 264 -0.53 -44.72 0.86
N TRP A 265 0.03 -44.45 2.04
CA TRP A 265 -0.49 -43.42 2.92
C TRP A 265 -0.04 -42.04 2.44
N LYS A 266 -0.94 -41.06 2.48
CA LYS A 266 -0.60 -39.64 2.27
C LYS A 266 0.23 -39.11 3.46
N PRO A 267 1.50 -38.68 3.28
CA PRO A 267 2.39 -38.34 4.40
C PRO A 267 1.79 -37.33 5.38
N SER A 268 1.20 -36.25 4.88
CA SER A 268 0.41 -35.29 5.64
C SER A 268 -1.10 -35.50 5.40
N GLY A 269 -1.79 -36.01 6.42
CA GLY A 269 -3.24 -36.20 6.41
C GLY A 269 -3.71 -37.59 6.85
N SER A 270 -5.01 -37.84 6.69
CA SER A 270 -5.67 -39.06 7.14
C SER A 270 -5.95 -40.08 6.03
N LEU A 271 -5.59 -39.77 4.78
CA LEU A 271 -5.99 -40.55 3.61
C LEU A 271 -4.95 -41.61 3.24
N ILE A 272 -5.42 -42.83 3.04
CA ILE A 272 -4.69 -43.98 2.52
C ILE A 272 -5.20 -44.23 1.10
N ALA A 273 -4.35 -44.11 0.11
CA ALA A 273 -4.68 -44.35 -1.29
C ALA A 273 -4.52 -45.84 -1.62
N SER A 274 -5.50 -46.38 -2.33
CA SER A 274 -5.50 -47.73 -2.91
C SER A 274 -6.22 -47.68 -4.25
N THR A 275 -6.17 -48.75 -5.05
CA THR A 275 -6.96 -48.84 -6.28
C THR A 275 -8.11 -49.83 -6.16
N GLN A 276 -9.22 -49.49 -6.79
CA GLN A 276 -10.43 -50.31 -6.83
C GLN A 276 -10.93 -50.46 -8.26
N ARG A 277 -11.23 -51.70 -8.63
CA ARG A 277 -11.85 -52.04 -9.91
C ARG A 277 -13.36 -52.18 -9.75
N HIS A 278 -14.09 -51.17 -10.20
CA HIS A 278 -15.55 -51.18 -10.24
C HIS A 278 -16.05 -51.98 -11.45
N PRO A 279 -17.36 -52.29 -11.54
CA PRO A 279 -17.91 -52.99 -12.70
C PRO A 279 -17.65 -52.30 -14.04
N ASN A 280 -17.65 -50.95 -14.07
CA ASN A 280 -17.56 -50.14 -15.29
C ASN A 280 -16.35 -49.18 -15.35
N LYS A 281 -15.58 -49.03 -14.26
CA LYS A 281 -14.47 -48.07 -14.16
C LYS A 281 -13.33 -48.58 -13.30
N HIS A 282 -12.12 -48.05 -13.50
CA HIS A 282 -10.95 -48.28 -12.65
C HIS A 282 -10.62 -46.98 -11.91
N SER A 283 -10.61 -47.02 -10.58
CA SER A 283 -10.52 -45.82 -9.76
C SER A 283 -9.43 -45.94 -8.70
N VAL A 284 -8.82 -44.82 -8.38
CA VAL A 284 -8.04 -44.65 -7.15
C VAL A 284 -9.03 -44.24 -6.06
N VAL A 285 -9.04 -44.99 -4.97
CA VAL A 285 -9.94 -44.80 -3.83
C VAL A 285 -9.13 -44.41 -2.60
N PHE A 286 -9.73 -43.61 -1.73
CA PHE A 286 -9.09 -43.21 -0.48
C PHE A 286 -9.83 -43.82 0.70
N MET A 287 -9.07 -44.21 1.71
CA MET A 287 -9.57 -44.69 2.99
C MET A 287 -9.07 -43.78 4.11
N GLU A 288 -9.88 -43.55 5.12
CA GLU A 288 -9.43 -42.88 6.34
C GLU A 288 -8.74 -43.87 7.29
N LYS A 289 -8.02 -43.36 8.29
CA LYS A 289 -7.40 -44.16 9.36
C LYS A 289 -8.36 -45.08 10.14
N ASN A 290 -9.67 -44.84 10.03
CA ASN A 290 -10.73 -45.67 10.64
C ASN A 290 -11.17 -46.85 9.74
N GLY A 291 -10.57 -47.01 8.56
CA GLY A 291 -10.89 -48.09 7.61
C GLY A 291 -12.11 -47.83 6.71
N LEU A 292 -12.71 -46.63 6.75
CA LEU A 292 -13.84 -46.25 5.89
C LEU A 292 -13.35 -45.58 4.60
N LEU A 293 -14.08 -45.78 3.51
CA LEU A 293 -13.82 -45.12 2.23
C LEU A 293 -14.21 -43.63 2.28
N HIS A 294 -13.36 -42.77 1.72
CA HIS A 294 -13.52 -41.32 1.66
C HIS A 294 -13.13 -40.76 0.28
N GLY A 295 -14.03 -40.88 -0.69
CA GLY A 295 -13.86 -40.34 -2.04
C GLY A 295 -12.99 -41.19 -2.97
N ASP A 296 -13.05 -40.87 -4.26
CA ASP A 296 -12.35 -41.55 -5.34
C ASP A 296 -12.13 -40.63 -6.55
N PHE A 297 -11.20 -41.01 -7.43
CA PHE A 297 -11.13 -40.47 -8.78
C PHE A 297 -10.91 -41.59 -9.80
N THR A 298 -11.33 -41.37 -11.05
CA THR A 298 -11.30 -42.38 -12.11
C THR A 298 -10.06 -42.21 -12.98
N LEU A 299 -9.36 -43.31 -13.24
CA LEU A 299 -8.22 -43.33 -14.14
C LEU A 299 -8.71 -43.20 -15.61
N PRO A 300 -7.96 -42.54 -16.50
CA PRO A 300 -8.37 -42.26 -17.88
C PRO A 300 -8.18 -43.49 -18.80
N PHE A 301 -8.56 -44.66 -18.31
CA PHE A 301 -8.42 -45.93 -19.01
C PHE A 301 -9.71 -46.73 -18.91
N SER A 302 -9.92 -47.63 -19.87
CA SER A 302 -10.97 -48.64 -19.75
C SER A 302 -10.64 -49.55 -18.56
N LYS A 303 -11.69 -50.07 -17.90
CA LYS A 303 -11.56 -50.86 -16.67
C LYS A 303 -10.46 -51.93 -16.73
N ASP A 304 -10.36 -52.67 -17.84
CA ASP A 304 -9.47 -53.82 -17.99
C ASP A 304 -8.24 -53.54 -18.88
N GLN A 305 -7.97 -52.26 -19.16
CA GLN A 305 -6.84 -51.84 -20.00
C GLN A 305 -5.51 -51.86 -19.25
N VAL A 306 -5.49 -51.34 -18.02
CA VAL A 306 -4.27 -51.18 -17.22
C VAL A 306 -4.39 -51.84 -15.86
N LYS A 307 -3.24 -52.19 -15.28
CA LYS A 307 -3.07 -52.50 -13.85
C LYS A 307 -2.19 -51.46 -13.20
N VAL A 308 -2.46 -51.17 -11.93
CA VAL A 308 -1.64 -50.24 -11.12
C VAL A 308 -0.60 -51.05 -10.37
N LYS A 309 0.68 -50.81 -10.66
CA LYS A 309 1.82 -51.46 -9.99
C LYS A 309 2.07 -50.86 -8.60
N LYS A 310 2.12 -49.52 -8.51
CA LYS A 310 2.43 -48.80 -7.27
C LYS A 310 1.75 -47.43 -7.25
N LEU A 311 1.42 -46.98 -6.04
CA LEU A 311 1.00 -45.61 -5.74
C LEU A 311 2.09 -44.98 -4.89
N LEU A 312 2.45 -43.73 -5.17
CA LEU A 312 3.55 -43.04 -4.53
C LEU A 312 3.17 -41.59 -4.25
N TRP A 313 2.93 -41.25 -2.99
CA TRP A 313 2.81 -39.86 -2.56
C TRP A 313 4.20 -39.25 -2.40
N ASN A 314 4.34 -37.99 -2.80
CA ASN A 314 5.54 -37.22 -2.51
C ASN A 314 5.56 -36.74 -1.05
N SER A 315 6.72 -36.30 -0.56
CA SER A 315 6.95 -35.98 0.86
C SER A 315 6.04 -34.86 1.38
N ASP A 316 5.73 -33.83 0.59
CA ASP A 316 4.83 -32.73 0.97
C ASP A 316 3.34 -33.01 0.72
N SER A 317 3.00 -34.17 0.19
CA SER A 317 1.63 -34.62 -0.11
C SER A 317 0.87 -33.80 -1.17
N SER A 318 1.58 -33.04 -2.01
CA SER A 318 0.98 -32.26 -3.09
C SER A 318 0.74 -33.06 -4.38
N VAL A 319 1.52 -34.13 -4.61
CA VAL A 319 1.46 -34.94 -5.84
C VAL A 319 1.37 -36.43 -5.53
N LEU A 320 0.43 -37.13 -6.18
CA LEU A 320 0.31 -38.58 -6.19
C LEU A 320 0.78 -39.13 -7.54
N ALA A 321 1.88 -39.88 -7.55
CA ALA A 321 2.31 -40.65 -8.71
C ALA A 321 1.60 -42.00 -8.76
N VAL A 322 1.06 -42.35 -9.92
CA VAL A 322 0.40 -43.62 -10.21
C VAL A 322 1.19 -44.35 -11.29
N TRP A 323 1.81 -45.47 -10.94
CA TRP A 323 2.56 -46.29 -11.87
C TRP A 323 1.67 -47.39 -12.46
N LEU A 324 1.49 -47.36 -13.77
CA LEU A 324 0.56 -48.16 -14.54
C LEU A 324 1.28 -49.05 -15.55
N GLN A 325 0.72 -50.21 -15.85
CA GLN A 325 1.19 -51.11 -16.91
C GLN A 325 -0.01 -51.66 -17.68
N ASP A 326 0.12 -51.77 -19.00
CA ASP A 326 -0.92 -52.40 -19.84
C ASP A 326 -1.11 -53.88 -19.47
N MET A 327 -2.37 -54.33 -19.51
CA MET A 327 -2.75 -55.72 -19.24
C MET A 327 -2.63 -56.62 -20.48
N THR A 328 -2.90 -56.06 -21.65
CA THR A 328 -2.79 -56.76 -22.94
C THR A 328 -1.48 -56.37 -23.61
N ALA A 329 -0.67 -57.37 -23.97
CA ALA A 329 0.47 -57.17 -24.85
C ALA A 329 0.01 -56.61 -26.20
N GLY A 330 0.78 -55.67 -26.76
CA GLY A 330 0.57 -55.20 -28.12
C GLY A 330 0.87 -56.28 -29.16
N GLU A 331 0.78 -55.94 -30.45
CA GLU A 331 1.09 -56.86 -31.57
C GLU A 331 2.49 -57.50 -31.45
N ASP A 332 3.43 -56.80 -30.81
CA ASP A 332 4.82 -57.22 -30.59
C ASP A 332 5.03 -58.11 -29.35
N GLY A 333 3.98 -58.45 -28.60
CA GLY A 333 4.08 -59.26 -27.37
C GLY A 333 4.51 -58.49 -26.12
N ASN A 334 4.87 -57.21 -26.24
CA ASN A 334 5.31 -56.37 -25.12
C ASN A 334 4.18 -55.44 -24.59
N VAL A 335 4.32 -55.04 -23.32
CA VAL A 335 3.36 -54.16 -22.60
C VAL A 335 3.98 -52.80 -22.34
N SER A 336 3.20 -51.72 -22.51
CA SER A 336 3.65 -50.37 -22.18
C SER A 336 3.52 -50.08 -20.69
N SER A 337 4.35 -49.16 -20.20
CA SER A 337 4.34 -48.68 -18.82
C SER A 337 4.22 -47.16 -18.80
N TYR A 338 3.39 -46.66 -17.88
CA TYR A 338 3.10 -45.24 -17.74
C TYR A 338 3.27 -44.78 -16.30
N ILE A 339 3.72 -43.55 -16.10
CA ILE A 339 3.72 -42.90 -14.79
C ILE A 339 2.89 -41.62 -14.91
N GLN A 340 1.80 -41.54 -14.17
CA GLN A 340 0.91 -40.38 -14.15
C GLN A 340 1.04 -39.61 -12.85
N LEU A 341 1.10 -38.27 -12.93
CA LEU A 341 1.16 -37.40 -11.76
C LEU A 341 -0.19 -36.69 -11.56
N TRP A 342 -0.81 -36.98 -10.43
CA TRP A 342 -2.12 -36.49 -10.04
C TRP A 342 -2.02 -35.49 -8.91
N THR A 343 -2.83 -34.45 -8.98
CA THR A 343 -2.87 -33.37 -7.98
C THR A 343 -4.32 -33.08 -7.63
N VAL A 344 -4.59 -32.56 -6.43
CA VAL A 344 -5.96 -32.27 -6.00
C VAL A 344 -6.12 -30.78 -5.68
N GLY A 345 -7.20 -30.17 -6.17
CA GLY A 345 -7.58 -28.79 -5.88
C GLY A 345 -9.09 -28.63 -5.94
N ASN A 346 -9.69 -27.93 -4.98
CA ASN A 346 -11.15 -27.77 -4.88
C ASN A 346 -11.93 -29.11 -4.97
N TYR A 347 -11.40 -30.16 -4.35
CA TYR A 347 -11.93 -31.54 -4.39
C TYR A 347 -11.98 -32.19 -5.80
N HIS A 348 -11.34 -31.57 -6.79
CA HIS A 348 -11.16 -32.13 -8.13
C HIS A 348 -9.73 -32.65 -8.29
N TRP A 349 -9.59 -33.82 -8.92
CA TRP A 349 -8.30 -34.45 -9.21
C TRP A 349 -7.88 -34.13 -10.65
N TYR A 350 -6.73 -33.47 -10.78
CA TYR A 350 -6.15 -33.08 -12.06
C TYR A 350 -5.00 -34.00 -12.43
N LEU A 351 -5.04 -34.56 -13.63
CA LEU A 351 -3.89 -35.24 -14.23
C LEU A 351 -2.97 -34.18 -14.85
N LYS A 352 -1.80 -33.94 -14.24
CA LYS A 352 -0.88 -32.86 -14.66
C LYS A 352 0.25 -33.30 -15.56
N GLN A 353 0.66 -34.56 -15.47
CA GLN A 353 1.74 -35.14 -16.26
C GLN A 353 1.44 -36.62 -16.54
N SER A 354 1.79 -37.08 -17.73
CA SER A 354 1.77 -38.48 -18.12
C SER A 354 3.08 -38.81 -18.85
N LEU A 355 3.88 -39.67 -18.23
CA LEU A 355 5.14 -40.17 -18.79
C LEU A 355 4.89 -41.54 -19.41
N ASP A 356 5.23 -41.69 -20.69
CA ASP A 356 5.14 -42.95 -21.44
C ASP A 356 6.56 -43.49 -21.67
N PHE A 357 6.79 -44.74 -21.24
CA PHE A 357 8.08 -45.43 -21.40
C PHE A 357 8.10 -46.36 -22.62
N GLY A 358 7.03 -46.37 -23.41
CA GLY A 358 6.90 -47.20 -24.60
C GLY A 358 6.82 -48.68 -24.29
N ARG A 359 6.90 -49.49 -25.35
CA ARG A 359 6.74 -50.96 -25.30
C ARG A 359 8.07 -51.72 -25.21
N ASP A 360 9.19 -51.03 -25.10
CA ASP A 360 10.50 -51.67 -24.96
C ASP A 360 10.69 -52.16 -23.51
N PRO A 361 10.77 -53.48 -23.25
CA PRO A 361 10.89 -54.00 -21.90
C PRO A 361 12.16 -53.54 -21.17
N GLN A 362 13.22 -53.23 -21.91
CA GLN A 362 14.49 -52.75 -21.34
C GLN A 362 14.37 -51.31 -20.81
N LYS A 363 13.56 -50.48 -21.48
CA LYS A 363 13.30 -49.09 -21.08
C LYS A 363 12.14 -48.95 -20.11
N ALA A 364 11.46 -50.05 -19.79
CA ALA A 364 10.39 -50.03 -18.81
C ALA A 364 10.95 -49.68 -17.42
N PRO A 365 10.21 -48.90 -16.60
CA PRO A 365 10.59 -48.66 -15.22
C PRO A 365 10.73 -49.98 -14.45
N ALA A 366 11.85 -50.17 -13.79
CA ALA A 366 12.09 -51.23 -12.81
C ALA A 366 11.73 -50.73 -11.40
N CYS A 367 12.15 -49.51 -11.06
CA CYS A 367 11.86 -48.89 -9.77
C CYS A 367 11.53 -47.39 -9.89
N VAL A 368 10.66 -46.90 -9.01
CA VAL A 368 10.21 -45.50 -8.95
C VAL A 368 10.11 -45.04 -7.48
N CYS A 369 10.69 -43.88 -7.17
CA CYS A 369 10.66 -43.29 -5.82
C CYS A 369 10.73 -41.76 -5.90
N TRP A 370 10.07 -41.09 -4.96
CA TRP A 370 10.22 -39.65 -4.77
C TRP A 370 11.51 -39.37 -3.99
N ASP A 371 12.14 -38.23 -4.27
CA ASP A 371 13.25 -37.73 -3.45
C ASP A 371 12.70 -37.37 -2.05
N PRO A 372 13.35 -37.81 -0.97
CA PRO A 372 12.86 -37.60 0.40
C PRO A 372 12.89 -36.11 0.80
N GLU A 373 13.88 -35.35 0.34
CA GLU A 373 14.06 -33.94 0.69
C GLU A 373 13.44 -32.99 -0.34
N ARG A 374 13.47 -33.36 -1.63
CA ARG A 374 12.94 -32.55 -2.74
C ARG A 374 11.59 -33.08 -3.22
N PRO A 375 10.45 -32.54 -2.73
CA PRO A 375 9.12 -33.14 -2.95
C PRO A 375 8.66 -33.20 -4.41
N LEU A 376 9.24 -32.42 -5.32
CA LEU A 376 8.88 -32.41 -6.75
C LEU A 376 9.95 -33.06 -7.62
N GLN A 377 10.82 -33.88 -7.05
CA GLN A 377 11.78 -34.67 -7.80
C GLN A 377 11.46 -36.16 -7.73
N LEU A 378 11.31 -36.79 -8.89
CA LEU A 378 11.04 -38.23 -9.01
C LEU A 378 12.23 -38.92 -9.67
N HIS A 379 12.70 -39.98 -9.03
CA HIS A 379 13.75 -40.84 -9.55
C HIS A 379 13.13 -42.11 -10.14
N VAL A 380 13.54 -42.45 -11.35
CA VAL A 380 13.12 -43.65 -12.09
C VAL A 380 14.35 -44.40 -12.54
N VAL A 381 14.37 -45.71 -12.28
CA VAL A 381 15.41 -46.61 -12.80
C VAL A 381 14.74 -47.62 -13.69
N THR A 382 15.23 -47.78 -14.92
CA THR A 382 14.70 -48.71 -15.92
C THR A 382 15.41 -50.06 -15.87
N CYS A 383 14.87 -51.07 -16.57
CA CYS A 383 15.45 -52.42 -16.58
C CYS A 383 16.86 -52.47 -17.18
N ASP A 384 17.20 -51.57 -18.10
CA ASP A 384 18.54 -51.37 -18.69
C ASP A 384 19.51 -50.55 -17.81
N TRP A 385 19.16 -50.34 -16.54
CA TRP A 385 19.91 -49.54 -15.59
C TRP A 385 20.08 -48.05 -15.94
N THR A 386 19.31 -47.52 -16.89
CA THR A 386 19.21 -46.07 -17.07
C THR A 386 18.57 -45.46 -15.83
N THR A 387 19.23 -44.48 -15.21
CA THR A 387 18.63 -43.66 -14.16
C THR A 387 18.12 -42.35 -14.76
N ILE A 388 16.90 -41.97 -14.37
CA ILE A 388 16.23 -40.75 -14.83
C ILE A 388 15.71 -40.00 -13.60
N ALA A 389 16.21 -38.79 -13.38
CA ALA A 389 15.70 -37.90 -12.35
C ALA A 389 14.92 -36.76 -13.00
N TYR A 390 13.61 -36.73 -12.76
CA TYR A 390 12.71 -35.67 -13.22
C TYR A 390 12.50 -34.65 -12.11
N ASP A 391 12.63 -33.37 -12.43
CA ASP A 391 12.45 -32.26 -11.51
C ASP A 391 11.37 -31.31 -12.04
N TRP A 392 10.28 -31.13 -11.27
CA TRP A 392 9.16 -30.27 -11.65
C TRP A 392 9.06 -29.01 -10.79
N GLY A 393 8.59 -27.94 -11.43
CA GLY A 393 8.23 -26.69 -10.78
C GLY A 393 6.76 -26.35 -10.98
N TRP A 394 6.17 -25.68 -9.99
CA TRP A 394 4.84 -25.11 -10.13
C TRP A 394 4.87 -23.84 -10.97
N THR A 395 4.09 -23.79 -12.04
CA THR A 395 3.91 -22.59 -12.88
C THR A 395 2.44 -22.24 -13.06
N THR A 396 2.13 -20.95 -13.23
CA THR A 396 0.84 -20.47 -13.71
C THR A 396 1.02 -19.99 -15.14
N GLU A 397 0.50 -20.75 -16.10
CA GLU A 397 0.62 -20.42 -17.51
C GLU A 397 -0.46 -19.40 -17.91
N ARG A 398 -0.04 -18.19 -18.26
CA ARG A 398 -0.93 -17.06 -18.56
C ARG A 398 -0.50 -16.31 -19.81
N SER A 399 -1.43 -15.66 -20.48
CA SER A 399 -1.13 -14.81 -21.63
C SER A 399 -0.25 -13.61 -21.21
N PRO A 400 0.83 -13.31 -21.96
CA PRO A 400 1.84 -12.33 -21.55
C PRO A 400 1.57 -10.89 -22.02
N GLY A 401 0.43 -10.62 -22.66
CA GLY A 401 0.16 -9.33 -23.28
C GLY A 401 -0.07 -8.21 -22.28
N LEU A 402 0.27 -6.99 -22.69
CA LEU A 402 0.19 -5.77 -21.86
C LEU A 402 -0.91 -4.81 -22.33
N ASP A 403 -1.60 -5.14 -23.43
CA ASP A 403 -2.60 -4.29 -24.06
C ASP A 403 -4.04 -4.77 -23.81
N ALA A 404 -5.02 -3.99 -24.27
CA ALA A 404 -6.44 -4.32 -24.14
C ALA A 404 -6.88 -5.53 -25.00
N THR A 405 -6.04 -6.01 -25.93
CA THR A 405 -6.33 -7.15 -26.81
C THR A 405 -6.10 -8.49 -26.10
N ASP A 406 -5.31 -8.49 -25.03
CA ASP A 406 -5.07 -9.67 -24.20
C ASP A 406 -6.28 -9.97 -23.29
N ASN A 407 -6.82 -11.19 -23.35
CA ASN A 407 -7.99 -11.62 -22.55
C ASN A 407 -7.65 -12.01 -21.09
N ALA A 408 -6.39 -11.89 -20.68
CA ALA A 408 -5.85 -12.39 -19.43
C ALA A 408 -6.18 -13.88 -19.25
N ASN A 409 -5.84 -14.68 -20.27
CA ASN A 409 -6.10 -16.11 -20.31
C ASN A 409 -5.16 -16.84 -19.35
N VAL A 410 -5.69 -17.83 -18.65
CA VAL A 410 -4.89 -18.77 -17.86
C VAL A 410 -5.28 -20.19 -18.24
N ALA A 411 -4.29 -21.03 -18.52
CA ALA A 411 -4.48 -22.40 -18.96
C ALA A 411 -4.10 -23.39 -17.85
N VAL A 412 -4.97 -24.35 -17.59
CA VAL A 412 -4.79 -25.40 -16.58
C VAL A 412 -4.90 -26.76 -17.26
N ILE A 413 -3.90 -27.61 -17.08
CA ILE A 413 -3.86 -28.97 -17.62
C ILE A 413 -4.75 -29.88 -16.76
N ASP A 414 -5.60 -30.67 -17.42
CA ASP A 414 -6.38 -31.74 -16.82
C ASP A 414 -6.44 -32.96 -17.75
N GLY A 415 -5.40 -33.79 -17.72
CA GLY A 415 -5.27 -34.97 -18.56
C GLY A 415 -5.19 -34.58 -20.03
N ASP A 416 -6.12 -35.10 -20.83
CA ASP A 416 -6.24 -34.79 -22.26
C ASP A 416 -7.00 -33.47 -22.53
N LYS A 417 -7.36 -32.73 -21.48
CA LYS A 417 -8.02 -31.42 -21.57
C LYS A 417 -7.11 -30.28 -21.14
N ILE A 418 -7.33 -29.12 -21.76
CA ILE A 418 -6.80 -27.84 -21.28
C ILE A 418 -7.98 -26.95 -20.92
N LEU A 419 -8.09 -26.63 -19.65
CA LEU A 419 -9.12 -25.75 -19.10
C LEU A 419 -8.61 -24.31 -19.19
N VAL A 420 -9.30 -23.46 -19.95
CA VAL A 420 -8.88 -22.06 -20.14
C VAL A 420 -9.90 -21.11 -19.51
N THR A 421 -9.42 -20.19 -18.67
CA THR A 421 -10.24 -19.16 -18.02
C THR A 421 -9.84 -17.77 -18.51
N THR A 422 -10.82 -17.03 -19.03
CA THR A 422 -10.69 -15.69 -19.62
C THR A 422 -10.98 -14.59 -18.59
N PHE A 423 -10.00 -14.22 -17.76
CA PHE A 423 -10.23 -13.34 -16.60
C PHE A 423 -10.68 -11.92 -16.95
N ARG A 424 -10.42 -11.43 -18.18
CA ARG A 424 -10.99 -10.16 -18.63
C ARG A 424 -12.52 -10.20 -18.68
N GLN A 425 -13.09 -11.33 -19.09
CA GLN A 425 -14.53 -11.48 -19.27
C GLN A 425 -15.24 -11.88 -17.97
N CYS A 426 -14.78 -12.96 -17.35
CA CYS A 426 -15.40 -13.50 -16.14
C CYS A 426 -14.38 -14.18 -15.23
N VAL A 427 -14.61 -14.10 -13.92
CA VAL A 427 -13.81 -14.79 -12.91
C VAL A 427 -14.51 -16.11 -12.59
N VAL A 428 -14.21 -17.15 -13.37
CA VAL A 428 -14.77 -18.50 -13.19
C VAL A 428 -13.93 -19.26 -12.14
N PRO A 429 -14.54 -19.82 -11.07
CA PRO A 429 -13.79 -20.52 -10.03
C PRO A 429 -13.41 -21.95 -10.48
N PRO A 430 -12.20 -22.45 -10.15
CA PRO A 430 -11.82 -23.83 -10.45
C PRO A 430 -12.69 -24.84 -9.67
N PRO A 431 -12.99 -26.03 -10.21
CA PRO A 431 -12.46 -26.59 -11.46
C PRO A 431 -13.15 -26.08 -12.74
N MET A 432 -14.18 -25.23 -12.63
CA MET A 432 -14.85 -24.67 -13.80
C MET A 432 -13.93 -23.71 -14.57
N CYS A 433 -14.13 -23.62 -15.88
CA CYS A 433 -13.36 -22.77 -16.78
C CYS A 433 -14.27 -22.05 -17.78
N SER A 434 -13.72 -21.11 -18.55
CA SER A 434 -14.49 -20.42 -19.60
C SER A 434 -14.79 -21.36 -20.77
N PHE A 435 -13.80 -22.16 -21.18
CA PHE A 435 -13.92 -23.21 -22.19
C PHE A 435 -12.83 -24.27 -21.98
N GLU A 436 -13.05 -25.48 -22.51
CA GLU A 436 -12.08 -26.57 -22.50
C GLU A 436 -11.61 -26.89 -23.93
N LEU A 437 -10.32 -27.20 -24.09
CA LEU A 437 -9.74 -27.71 -25.32
C LEU A 437 -9.46 -29.21 -25.12
N GLN A 438 -10.11 -30.05 -25.92
CA GLN A 438 -9.95 -31.50 -25.87
C GLN A 438 -8.87 -31.96 -26.86
N LEU A 439 -7.88 -32.70 -26.37
CA LEU A 439 -6.83 -33.34 -27.17
C LEU A 439 -7.04 -34.87 -27.17
N LYS A 440 -6.28 -35.56 -28.02
CA LYS A 440 -6.33 -37.03 -28.17
C LYS A 440 -5.47 -37.78 -27.15
N SER A 441 -4.54 -37.08 -26.52
CA SER A 441 -3.52 -37.62 -25.63
C SER A 441 -3.32 -36.65 -24.47
N PRO A 442 -2.95 -37.14 -23.26
CA PRO A 442 -2.70 -36.29 -22.11
C PRO A 442 -1.67 -35.19 -22.40
N VAL A 443 -1.93 -33.98 -21.90
CA VAL A 443 -1.07 -32.81 -22.06
C VAL A 443 -0.02 -32.77 -20.96
N ASN A 444 1.25 -32.58 -21.32
CA ASN A 444 2.36 -32.44 -20.39
C ASN A 444 2.82 -30.98 -20.25
N GLN A 445 2.60 -30.14 -21.27
CA GLN A 445 2.99 -28.74 -21.20
C GLN A 445 2.06 -27.87 -22.04
N VAL A 446 1.86 -26.63 -21.58
CA VAL A 446 1.09 -25.61 -22.29
C VAL A 446 1.85 -24.29 -22.23
N THR A 447 1.76 -23.48 -23.28
CA THR A 447 2.40 -22.15 -23.33
C THR A 447 1.60 -21.18 -24.20
N PHE A 448 1.57 -19.90 -23.83
CA PHE A 448 1.01 -18.85 -24.68
C PHE A 448 2.06 -18.24 -25.61
N LEU A 449 1.62 -17.67 -26.73
CA LEU A 449 2.49 -16.98 -27.68
C LEU A 449 2.91 -15.60 -27.14
N CYS A 450 4.21 -15.35 -27.04
CA CYS A 450 4.79 -14.08 -26.60
C CYS A 450 4.95 -13.06 -27.76
N GLN A 451 3.89 -12.85 -28.56
CA GLN A 451 3.89 -11.88 -29.66
C GLN A 451 2.78 -10.84 -29.46
N PRO A 452 3.08 -9.53 -29.56
CA PRO A 452 2.07 -8.47 -29.47
C PRO A 452 0.87 -8.76 -30.39
N GLN A 453 -0.35 -8.49 -29.92
CA GLN A 453 -1.63 -8.72 -30.62
C GLN A 453 -2.00 -10.20 -30.90
N ARG A 454 -1.11 -11.17 -30.63
CA ARG A 454 -1.38 -12.62 -30.75
C ARG A 454 -1.20 -13.38 -29.43
N THR A 455 -1.19 -12.67 -28.30
CA THR A 455 -0.90 -13.24 -26.98
C THR A 455 -1.94 -14.24 -26.46
N ASN A 456 -3.12 -14.27 -27.08
CA ASN A 456 -4.17 -15.23 -26.77
C ASN A 456 -3.99 -16.61 -27.44
N GLN A 457 -3.01 -16.76 -28.34
CA GLN A 457 -2.72 -18.05 -28.99
C GLN A 457 -1.99 -19.00 -28.04
N LEU A 458 -2.33 -20.28 -28.11
CA LEU A 458 -1.90 -21.30 -27.17
C LEU A 458 -1.26 -22.48 -27.92
N ALA A 459 -0.21 -23.06 -27.36
CA ALA A 459 0.35 -24.34 -27.80
C ALA A 459 0.34 -25.37 -26.67
N ALA A 460 0.11 -26.63 -27.03
CA ALA A 460 0.06 -27.76 -26.12
C ALA A 460 1.02 -28.87 -26.57
N PHE A 461 1.78 -29.43 -25.62
CA PHE A 461 2.60 -30.63 -25.78
C PHE A 461 1.87 -31.82 -25.17
N THR A 462 1.66 -32.87 -25.94
CA THR A 462 1.05 -34.11 -25.44
C THR A 462 2.08 -35.20 -25.17
N ALA A 463 1.70 -36.18 -24.36
CA ALA A 463 2.55 -37.29 -23.92
C ALA A 463 3.07 -38.17 -25.08
N ASP A 464 2.38 -38.19 -26.21
CA ASP A 464 2.76 -38.91 -27.44
C ASP A 464 3.68 -38.09 -28.37
N GLY A 465 4.17 -36.92 -27.91
CA GLY A 465 5.12 -36.09 -28.64
C GLY A 465 4.48 -35.20 -29.73
N LEU A 466 3.15 -35.05 -29.74
CA LEU A 466 2.47 -34.11 -30.64
C LEU A 466 2.47 -32.68 -30.06
N ILE A 467 2.60 -31.70 -30.96
CA ILE A 467 2.39 -30.29 -30.67
C ILE A 467 1.11 -29.85 -31.37
N SER A 468 0.15 -29.34 -30.59
CA SER A 468 -1.09 -28.76 -31.07
C SER A 468 -1.10 -27.26 -30.82
N ILE A 469 -1.30 -26.48 -31.88
CA ILE A 469 -1.38 -25.01 -31.81
C ILE A 469 -2.84 -24.59 -32.00
N PHE A 470 -3.32 -23.73 -31.12
CA PHE A 470 -4.68 -23.19 -31.11
C PHE A 470 -4.63 -21.67 -31.32
N SER A 471 -5.20 -21.21 -32.42
CA SER A 471 -5.34 -19.77 -32.71
C SER A 471 -6.80 -19.33 -32.70
N GLN A 472 -7.12 -18.28 -31.93
CA GLN A 472 -8.46 -17.69 -31.87
C GLN A 472 -8.81 -16.99 -33.20
N VAL A 473 -9.91 -17.39 -33.85
CA VAL A 473 -10.29 -16.91 -35.20
C VAL A 473 -11.20 -15.66 -35.18
N SER A 474 -11.94 -15.39 -34.09
CA SER A 474 -12.82 -14.20 -33.99
C SER A 474 -12.87 -13.54 -32.60
N TRP A 475 -13.07 -12.21 -32.59
CA TRP A 475 -13.24 -11.37 -31.39
C TRP A 475 -14.68 -11.31 -30.86
N LYS A 476 -15.68 -11.72 -31.66
CA LYS A 476 -17.10 -11.51 -31.35
C LYS A 476 -17.75 -12.66 -30.60
N ASP A 477 -17.20 -13.87 -30.72
CA ASP A 477 -17.59 -15.04 -29.93
C ASP A 477 -16.35 -15.79 -29.47
N PRO A 478 -16.03 -15.81 -28.15
CA PRO A 478 -14.89 -16.57 -27.62
C PRO A 478 -15.13 -18.09 -27.61
N TYR A 479 -16.32 -18.55 -28.05
CA TYR A 479 -16.79 -19.92 -27.93
C TYR A 479 -16.60 -20.79 -29.18
N VAL A 480 -16.23 -20.21 -30.32
CA VAL A 480 -16.30 -20.93 -31.60
C VAL A 480 -15.10 -20.55 -32.47
N ASP A 481 -14.36 -21.58 -32.88
CA ASP A 481 -13.26 -21.59 -33.85
C ASP A 481 -11.85 -21.26 -33.32
N TYR A 482 -11.17 -22.31 -32.84
CA TYR A 482 -9.72 -22.40 -32.89
C TYR A 482 -9.30 -23.17 -34.14
N CYS A 483 -8.40 -22.60 -34.94
CA CYS A 483 -7.73 -23.36 -36.00
C CYS A 483 -6.65 -24.23 -35.36
N VAL A 484 -6.65 -25.54 -35.64
CA VAL A 484 -5.70 -26.51 -35.07
C VAL A 484 -4.71 -26.94 -36.14
N MET A 485 -3.44 -26.62 -35.94
CA MET A 485 -2.34 -27.29 -36.65
C MET A 485 -1.71 -28.35 -35.74
N HIS A 486 -1.51 -29.55 -36.29
CA HIS A 486 -0.80 -30.65 -35.62
C HIS A 486 0.58 -30.81 -36.23
N ILE A 487 1.62 -30.78 -35.39
CA ILE A 487 3.00 -31.06 -35.79
C ILE A 487 3.49 -32.26 -34.96
N LYS A 488 4.03 -33.29 -35.62
CA LYS A 488 4.59 -34.46 -34.95
C LYS A 488 6.08 -34.26 -34.75
N CYS A 489 6.52 -34.15 -33.49
CA CYS A 489 7.94 -34.07 -33.15
C CYS A 489 8.47 -35.44 -32.75
N VAL A 490 9.66 -35.80 -33.23
CA VAL A 490 10.35 -37.07 -32.89
C VAL A 490 11.31 -36.86 -31.69
N PHE A 491 11.49 -35.62 -31.23
CA PHE A 491 12.38 -35.27 -30.12
C PHE A 491 11.71 -34.27 -29.15
N PHE A 492 12.11 -34.31 -27.88
CA PHE A 492 11.60 -33.52 -26.75
C PHE A 492 12.00 -32.02 -26.83
N PHE A 493 11.96 -31.43 -28.02
CA PHE A 493 12.32 -30.04 -28.31
C PHE A 493 11.06 -29.18 -28.46
N PHE A 494 10.25 -29.13 -27.40
CA PHE A 494 8.97 -28.38 -27.41
C PHE A 494 9.17 -26.86 -27.65
N PHE A 495 10.29 -26.29 -27.20
CA PHE A 495 10.55 -24.86 -27.30
C PHE A 495 11.15 -24.41 -28.64
N PHE A 496 12.00 -25.24 -29.27
CA PHE A 496 12.67 -24.91 -30.53
C PHE A 496 11.68 -24.72 -31.68
N PHE A 497 10.57 -25.47 -31.70
CA PHE A 497 9.65 -25.49 -32.84
C PHE A 497 8.66 -24.31 -32.88
N PHE A 498 8.24 -23.78 -31.72
CA PHE A 498 7.26 -22.69 -31.69
C PHE A 498 7.83 -21.36 -32.17
N PHE A 499 9.14 -21.15 -31.98
CA PHE A 499 9.86 -19.96 -32.45
C PHE A 499 10.14 -20.00 -33.96
N PHE A 500 10.33 -21.20 -34.54
CA PHE A 500 10.75 -21.38 -35.93
C PHE A 500 9.62 -21.21 -36.96
N PHE A 501 8.35 -21.44 -36.58
CA PHE A 501 7.27 -21.62 -37.57
C PHE A 501 6.56 -20.32 -38.01
N LEU A 502 6.88 -19.14 -37.47
CA LEU A 502 6.06 -17.93 -37.71
C LEU A 502 6.81 -16.63 -38.09
N ASN A 503 8.14 -16.63 -38.23
CA ASN A 503 8.89 -15.41 -38.60
C ASN A 503 9.59 -15.52 -39.95
N GLU A 504 8.92 -15.13 -41.03
CA GLU A 504 9.58 -14.82 -42.31
C GLU A 504 10.19 -13.40 -42.36
N ASN A 505 10.01 -12.54 -41.35
CA ASN A 505 10.34 -11.11 -41.45
C ASN A 505 10.98 -10.45 -40.21
N LEU A 506 11.95 -11.08 -39.54
CA LEU A 506 12.77 -10.40 -38.51
C LEU A 506 14.22 -10.22 -38.94
N SER A 507 14.76 -9.02 -38.71
CA SER A 507 16.15 -8.65 -38.99
C SER A 507 17.12 -9.46 -38.12
N PRO A 508 18.33 -9.79 -38.62
CA PRO A 508 19.31 -10.63 -37.91
C PRO A 508 19.80 -10.09 -36.55
N SER A 509 19.48 -8.84 -36.20
CA SER A 509 19.95 -8.17 -34.99
C SER A 509 19.09 -8.43 -33.74
N LEU A 510 17.87 -8.96 -33.88
CA LEU A 510 16.97 -9.33 -32.78
C LEU A 510 17.00 -10.82 -32.43
N PHE A 511 17.79 -11.61 -33.18
CA PHE A 511 17.99 -13.04 -33.00
C PHE A 511 18.53 -13.47 -31.62
N PRO A 512 19.43 -12.73 -30.93
CA PRO A 512 20.03 -13.21 -29.66
C PRO A 512 19.19 -12.95 -28.40
N VAL A 513 18.25 -12.00 -28.42
CA VAL A 513 17.57 -11.51 -27.21
C VAL A 513 16.45 -12.46 -26.76
N LEU A 514 15.78 -13.12 -27.71
CA LEU A 514 14.71 -14.10 -27.42
C LEU A 514 15.22 -15.56 -27.41
N TRP A 515 16.41 -15.82 -27.97
CA TRP A 515 17.06 -17.13 -28.02
C TRP A 515 17.55 -17.63 -26.65
N ASN A 516 17.81 -16.71 -25.73
CA ASN A 516 18.67 -16.97 -24.58
C ASN A 516 17.95 -16.95 -23.21
N VAL A 517 16.65 -16.65 -23.16
CA VAL A 517 15.84 -16.70 -21.92
C VAL A 517 15.43 -18.16 -21.56
N LEU A 518 15.79 -19.13 -22.39
CA LEU A 518 15.28 -20.50 -22.34
C LEU A 518 16.36 -21.58 -22.50
N VAL A 519 17.45 -21.43 -21.75
CA VAL A 519 18.40 -22.53 -21.54
C VAL A 519 18.59 -22.79 -20.05
N LEU A 520 17.74 -23.68 -19.52
CA LEU A 520 18.09 -24.57 -18.40
C LEU A 520 17.78 -26.03 -18.73
N THR A 521 17.57 -26.35 -20.02
CA THR A 521 17.22 -27.69 -20.50
C THR A 521 18.42 -28.30 -21.23
N VAL A 522 19.40 -28.79 -20.46
CA VAL A 522 20.43 -29.68 -21.00
C VAL A 522 19.80 -31.07 -21.12
N PHE A 523 19.44 -31.46 -22.35
CA PHE A 523 19.35 -32.86 -22.74
C PHE A 523 20.67 -33.21 -23.42
N SER A 524 21.41 -34.17 -22.88
CA SER A 524 22.46 -34.86 -23.61
C SER A 524 21.81 -35.98 -24.44
N PRO A 525 21.90 -35.96 -25.78
CA PRO A 525 21.81 -37.17 -26.57
C PRO A 525 23.16 -37.88 -26.51
N VAL A 526 23.16 -39.17 -26.21
CA VAL A 526 24.38 -40.01 -26.16
C VAL A 526 25.05 -40.16 -27.53
N ASP A 527 24.44 -39.66 -28.63
CA ASP A 527 25.06 -39.72 -29.97
C ASP A 527 24.95 -38.37 -30.73
N CYS A 528 25.67 -37.33 -30.28
CA CYS A 528 26.15 -36.23 -31.14
C CYS A 528 27.17 -35.35 -30.40
N ALA A 529 28.21 -34.90 -31.12
CA ALA A 529 29.23 -33.99 -30.62
C ALA A 529 28.63 -32.67 -30.13
N GLU A 530 28.82 -32.39 -28.83
CA GLU A 530 28.64 -31.13 -28.09
C GLU A 530 27.47 -30.19 -28.49
N PRO A 531 26.35 -30.19 -27.74
CA PRO A 531 25.43 -29.06 -27.75
C PRO A 531 26.06 -27.87 -27.02
N SER A 532 26.47 -26.83 -27.75
CA SER A 532 27.00 -25.60 -27.16
C SER A 532 25.87 -24.77 -26.54
N VAL A 533 25.84 -24.66 -25.21
CA VAL A 533 25.06 -23.65 -24.49
C VAL A 533 25.67 -22.28 -24.83
N VAL A 534 24.91 -21.42 -25.49
CA VAL A 534 25.33 -20.02 -25.73
C VAL A 534 24.92 -19.21 -24.50
N GLU A 535 25.87 -18.48 -23.91
CA GLU A 535 25.61 -17.58 -22.78
C GLU A 535 24.54 -16.53 -23.15
N TRP A 536 23.58 -16.28 -22.25
CA TRP A 536 22.60 -15.23 -22.48
C TRP A 536 23.27 -13.88 -22.42
N ARG A 537 23.28 -13.14 -23.52
CA ARG A 537 23.92 -11.82 -23.57
C ARG A 537 22.89 -10.70 -23.52
N ASP A 538 23.16 -9.69 -22.70
CA ASP A 538 22.41 -8.44 -22.67
C ASP A 538 22.59 -7.66 -24.00
N SER A 539 21.92 -6.52 -24.13
CA SER A 539 22.07 -5.62 -25.29
C SER A 539 23.49 -5.08 -25.48
N ASN A 540 24.36 -5.20 -24.47
CA ASN A 540 25.77 -4.82 -24.48
C ASN A 540 26.73 -6.00 -24.74
N GLY A 541 26.22 -7.22 -24.89
CA GLY A 541 27.01 -8.43 -25.11
C GLY A 541 27.53 -9.15 -23.85
N CYS A 542 27.12 -8.73 -22.64
CA CYS A 542 27.53 -9.31 -21.36
C CYS A 542 26.68 -10.53 -21.00
N SER A 543 27.32 -11.62 -20.55
CA SER A 543 26.61 -12.82 -20.08
C SER A 543 25.79 -12.50 -18.84
N ILE A 544 24.47 -12.69 -18.89
CA ILE A 544 23.57 -12.64 -17.75
C ILE A 544 23.25 -14.06 -17.32
N SER A 545 23.66 -14.40 -16.11
CA SER A 545 23.27 -15.63 -15.42
C SER A 545 22.43 -15.28 -14.20
N PHE A 546 21.67 -16.24 -13.67
CA PHE A 546 21.22 -16.14 -12.29
C PHE A 546 22.24 -16.84 -11.39
N PRO A 547 22.47 -16.36 -10.16
CA PRO A 547 23.35 -17.03 -9.21
C PRO A 547 22.79 -18.40 -8.77
N VAL A 548 21.47 -18.59 -8.87
CA VAL A 548 20.74 -19.78 -8.44
C VAL A 548 19.66 -20.13 -9.48
N PRO A 549 19.35 -21.43 -9.72
CA PRO A 549 18.24 -21.83 -10.57
C PRO A 549 16.89 -21.23 -10.14
N CYS A 550 16.17 -20.64 -11.08
CA CYS A 550 14.86 -20.02 -10.84
C CYS A 550 13.73 -20.89 -11.41
N VAL A 551 12.67 -21.09 -10.63
CA VAL A 551 11.47 -21.85 -11.03
C VAL A 551 10.53 -21.05 -11.95
N GLN A 552 10.54 -19.72 -11.81
CA GLN A 552 9.78 -18.80 -12.64
C GLN A 552 10.71 -17.68 -13.11
N THR A 553 10.72 -17.42 -14.42
CA THR A 553 11.49 -16.33 -15.02
C THR A 553 10.60 -15.48 -15.92
N VAL A 554 10.82 -14.16 -15.92
CA VAL A 554 10.10 -13.21 -16.77
C VAL A 554 11.04 -12.10 -17.22
N LEU A 555 11.06 -11.81 -18.52
CA LEU A 555 11.76 -10.65 -19.07
C LEU A 555 10.85 -9.41 -18.98
N CYS A 556 11.38 -8.29 -18.49
CA CYS A 556 10.64 -7.04 -18.42
C CYS A 556 11.54 -5.82 -18.62
N ASN A 557 10.93 -4.69 -19.01
CA ASN A 557 11.63 -3.44 -19.20
C ASN A 557 11.52 -2.57 -17.94
N ILE A 558 12.65 -2.22 -17.34
CA ILE A 558 12.75 -1.35 -16.17
C ILE A 558 13.59 -0.12 -16.58
N GLY A 559 13.04 1.09 -16.49
CA GLY A 559 13.80 2.31 -16.82
C GLY A 559 14.29 2.42 -18.27
N GLN A 560 13.67 1.70 -19.23
CA GLN A 560 14.08 1.52 -20.64
C GLN A 560 15.17 0.46 -20.89
N GLU A 561 15.65 -0.22 -19.87
CA GLU A 561 16.57 -1.36 -19.98
C GLU A 561 15.83 -2.69 -19.76
N GLU A 562 16.30 -3.76 -20.43
CA GLU A 562 15.75 -5.10 -20.30
C GLU A 562 16.39 -5.82 -19.10
N TYR A 563 15.56 -6.26 -18.14
CA TYR A 563 15.97 -7.06 -17.00
C TYR A 563 15.24 -8.39 -16.99
N LEU A 564 15.95 -9.47 -16.64
CA LEU A 564 15.34 -10.77 -16.38
C LEU A 564 15.12 -10.93 -14.89
N LEU A 565 13.86 -11.15 -14.53
CA LEU A 565 13.44 -11.45 -13.17
C LEU A 565 13.34 -12.95 -12.98
N GLY A 566 13.86 -13.46 -11.86
CA GLY A 566 13.87 -14.88 -11.53
C GLY A 566 13.46 -15.13 -10.10
N LEU A 567 12.46 -15.99 -9.87
CA LEU A 567 12.08 -16.45 -8.53
C LEU A 567 12.60 -17.87 -8.30
N THR A 568 13.35 -18.07 -7.22
CA THR A 568 13.85 -19.39 -6.81
C THR A 568 12.79 -20.21 -6.07
N ASP A 569 13.02 -21.51 -5.96
CA ASP A 569 12.23 -22.42 -5.12
C ASP A 569 12.21 -22.00 -3.64
N ARG A 570 13.32 -21.44 -3.15
CA ARG A 570 13.49 -20.88 -1.80
C ARG A 570 12.84 -19.51 -1.60
N SER A 571 12.08 -19.00 -2.57
CA SER A 571 11.33 -17.73 -2.49
C SER A 571 12.17 -16.46 -2.57
N HIS A 572 13.36 -16.53 -3.19
CA HIS A 572 14.20 -15.36 -3.45
C HIS A 572 13.95 -14.86 -4.88
N LEU A 573 13.69 -13.56 -5.01
CA LEU A 573 13.48 -12.87 -6.28
C LEU A 573 14.75 -12.13 -6.68
N TYR A 574 15.28 -12.45 -7.85
CA TYR A 574 16.45 -11.84 -8.46
C TYR A 574 16.08 -11.00 -9.68
N ALA A 575 16.89 -9.98 -9.95
CA ALA A 575 16.93 -9.23 -11.19
C ALA A 575 18.37 -9.26 -11.73
N GLY A 576 18.61 -10.05 -12.78
CA GLY A 576 19.98 -10.44 -13.15
C GLY A 576 20.70 -11.12 -11.97
N ASP A 577 21.90 -10.65 -11.64
CA ASP A 577 22.69 -11.17 -10.50
C ASP A 577 22.29 -10.57 -9.13
N THR A 578 21.39 -9.59 -9.09
CA THR A 578 21.05 -8.87 -7.85
C THR A 578 19.80 -9.44 -7.19
N GLU A 579 19.88 -9.77 -5.90
CA GLU A 579 18.72 -10.18 -5.11
C GLU A 579 17.85 -8.96 -4.74
N LEU A 580 16.58 -8.96 -5.16
CA LEU A 580 15.61 -7.92 -4.84
C LEU A 580 14.91 -8.18 -3.50
N ALA A 581 14.52 -9.43 -3.21
CA ALA A 581 13.84 -9.81 -1.97
C ALA A 581 13.85 -11.33 -1.72
N SER A 582 13.90 -11.74 -0.44
CA SER A 582 14.04 -13.14 -0.01
C SER A 582 12.74 -13.82 0.44
N ASN A 583 11.59 -13.12 0.44
CA ASN A 583 10.33 -13.61 1.03
C ASN A 583 9.15 -13.65 0.05
N ILE A 584 9.43 -13.84 -1.24
CA ILE A 584 8.44 -13.74 -2.33
C ILE A 584 7.79 -15.09 -2.62
N SER A 585 6.47 -15.15 -2.53
CA SER A 585 5.67 -16.34 -2.80
C SER A 585 5.23 -16.47 -4.27
N SER A 586 5.01 -15.34 -4.95
CA SER A 586 4.73 -15.27 -6.38
C SER A 586 4.91 -13.84 -6.90
N PHE A 587 5.17 -13.69 -8.19
CA PHE A 587 5.26 -12.38 -8.84
C PHE A 587 4.60 -12.35 -10.23
N SER A 588 4.24 -11.15 -10.68
CA SER A 588 3.76 -10.86 -12.03
C SER A 588 4.20 -9.46 -12.45
N VAL A 589 4.56 -9.31 -13.72
CA VAL A 589 4.84 -8.00 -14.31
C VAL A 589 3.55 -7.49 -14.97
N CYS A 590 3.21 -6.22 -14.77
CA CYS A 590 2.10 -5.57 -15.42
C CYS A 590 2.44 -4.10 -15.72
N ASN A 591 2.60 -3.78 -17.00
CA ASN A 591 3.05 -2.46 -17.45
C ASN A 591 4.35 -2.05 -16.74
N ASP A 592 4.35 -0.90 -16.07
CA ASP A 592 5.49 -0.33 -15.33
C ASP A 592 5.57 -0.83 -13.87
N PHE A 593 4.78 -1.86 -13.51
CA PHE A 593 4.71 -2.40 -12.15
C PHE A 593 5.15 -3.85 -12.08
N LEU A 594 5.95 -4.14 -11.05
CA LEU A 594 6.21 -5.48 -10.55
C LEU A 594 5.27 -5.74 -9.37
N VAL A 595 4.38 -6.71 -9.53
CA VAL A 595 3.41 -7.14 -8.52
C VAL A 595 3.94 -8.37 -7.82
N ILE A 596 4.04 -8.32 -6.50
CA ILE A 596 4.58 -9.41 -5.69
C ILE A 596 3.62 -9.77 -4.55
N THR A 597 3.56 -11.04 -4.19
CA THR A 597 2.97 -11.47 -2.92
C THR A 597 4.03 -12.11 -2.04
N THR A 598 4.03 -11.78 -0.76
CA THR A 598 5.06 -12.20 0.19
C THR A 598 4.55 -13.28 1.15
N HIS A 599 5.48 -14.03 1.76
CA HIS A 599 5.15 -14.94 2.86
C HIS A 599 4.69 -14.21 4.13
N SER A 600 4.94 -12.91 4.25
CA SER A 600 4.37 -12.01 5.27
C SER A 600 2.92 -11.58 5.01
N HIS A 601 2.24 -12.21 4.04
CA HIS A 601 0.81 -12.00 3.75
C HIS A 601 0.52 -10.57 3.26
N THR A 602 1.43 -10.02 2.46
CA THR A 602 1.25 -8.73 1.78
C THR A 602 1.33 -8.91 0.26
N CYS A 603 0.57 -8.08 -0.44
CA CYS A 603 0.67 -7.87 -1.88
C CYS A 603 1.25 -6.47 -2.07
N MET A 604 2.37 -6.38 -2.78
CA MET A 604 3.08 -5.12 -3.01
C MET A 604 3.18 -4.80 -4.50
N PHE A 605 3.18 -3.51 -4.82
CA PHE A 605 3.31 -2.97 -6.16
C PHE A 605 4.54 -2.07 -6.23
N TRP A 606 5.60 -2.56 -6.86
CA TRP A 606 6.79 -1.77 -7.10
C TRP A 606 6.77 -1.16 -8.49
N ALA A 607 6.90 0.16 -8.55
CA ALA A 607 7.04 0.87 -9.82
C ALA A 607 8.47 0.70 -10.37
N SER A 608 8.63 0.78 -11.69
CA SER A 608 9.91 0.71 -12.40
C SER A 608 11.03 1.55 -11.75
N LEU A 609 10.73 2.78 -11.32
CA LEU A 609 11.68 3.66 -10.63
C LEU A 609 12.10 3.15 -9.24
N GLN A 610 11.18 2.54 -8.48
CA GLN A 610 11.50 1.95 -7.18
C GLN A 610 12.42 0.76 -7.34
N ILE A 611 12.21 -0.03 -8.40
CA ILE A 611 13.09 -1.16 -8.71
C ILE A 611 14.49 -0.65 -9.07
N MET A 612 14.60 0.43 -9.87
CA MET A 612 15.89 1.08 -10.12
C MET A 612 16.56 1.56 -8.83
N SER A 613 15.82 2.15 -7.89
CA SER A 613 16.42 2.55 -6.60
C SER A 613 16.93 1.37 -5.79
N MET A 614 16.20 0.24 -5.78
CA MET A 614 16.61 -0.98 -5.07
C MET A 614 17.83 -1.66 -5.72
N LEU A 615 17.91 -1.63 -7.05
CA LEU A 615 19.07 -2.11 -7.80
C LEU A 615 20.34 -1.28 -7.51
N VAL A 616 20.18 0.01 -7.17
CA VAL A 616 21.29 0.93 -6.87
C VAL A 616 21.62 0.99 -5.37
N GLN A 617 20.64 0.79 -4.49
CA GLN A 617 20.78 0.87 -3.03
C GLN A 617 20.33 -0.47 -2.41
N PHE A 618 21.30 -1.28 -1.96
CA PHE A 618 21.14 -2.65 -1.43
C PHE A 618 20.23 -2.85 -0.20
N SER A 619 19.44 -1.85 0.21
CA SER A 619 18.50 -2.00 1.31
C SER A 619 17.54 -0.82 1.32
N LEU A 620 16.25 -1.10 1.50
CA LEU A 620 15.34 -0.40 2.43
C LEU A 620 13.95 -1.06 2.30
N ALA A 621 13.73 -2.12 3.08
CA ALA A 621 12.37 -2.44 3.51
C ALA A 621 11.99 -1.36 4.53
N SER A 622 11.46 -0.22 4.05
CA SER A 622 10.83 0.72 4.95
C SER A 622 9.62 0.02 5.57
N ASP A 623 9.56 -0.05 6.89
CA ASP A 623 8.36 -0.48 7.60
C ASP A 623 7.25 0.52 7.22
N GLY A 624 6.41 0.11 6.27
CA GLY A 624 5.45 0.98 5.62
C GLY A 624 4.53 1.57 6.68
N GLY A 625 4.57 2.88 6.86
CA GLY A 625 3.58 3.59 7.66
C GLY A 625 2.17 3.21 7.21
N GLN A 626 1.16 3.42 8.07
CA GLN A 626 -0.23 2.99 7.84
C GLN A 626 -0.88 3.46 6.51
N ASN A 627 -0.20 4.28 5.70
CA ASN A 627 -0.69 4.87 4.45
C ASN A 627 0.20 4.59 3.21
N ASP A 628 1.06 3.56 3.21
CA ASP A 628 1.80 3.18 1.99
C ASP A 628 0.84 2.63 0.91
N GLU A 629 0.66 3.37 -0.20
CA GLU A 629 -0.21 2.98 -1.31
C GLU A 629 0.28 1.74 -2.07
N THR A 630 1.54 1.37 -1.89
CA THR A 630 2.18 0.25 -2.58
C THR A 630 1.96 -1.08 -1.86
N LEU A 631 1.41 -1.09 -0.65
CA LEU A 631 1.23 -2.29 0.16
C LEU A 631 -0.23 -2.56 0.51
N ARG A 632 -0.66 -3.82 0.35
CA ARG A 632 -1.98 -4.32 0.79
C ARG A 632 -1.84 -5.65 1.52
N ARG A 633 -2.48 -5.82 2.67
CA ARG A 633 -2.57 -7.13 3.34
C ARG A 633 -3.49 -8.08 2.56
N VAL A 634 -3.09 -9.34 2.46
CA VAL A 634 -3.84 -10.43 1.81
C VAL A 634 -3.98 -11.61 2.76
N GLU A 635 -4.81 -12.61 2.44
CA GLU A 635 -4.88 -13.83 3.26
C GLU A 635 -3.55 -14.56 3.23
N ARG A 636 -3.29 -15.33 4.29
CA ARG A 636 -2.10 -16.17 4.37
C ARG A 636 -2.02 -17.10 3.18
N GLY A 637 -0.89 -17.06 2.46
CA GLY A 637 -0.61 -17.96 1.33
C GLY A 637 -1.33 -17.61 0.02
N SER A 638 -1.95 -16.44 -0.11
CA SER A 638 -2.47 -15.95 -1.38
C SER A 638 -1.36 -15.82 -2.43
N ARG A 639 -1.61 -16.32 -3.65
CA ARG A 639 -0.69 -16.25 -4.79
C ARG A 639 -1.33 -15.56 -5.98
N ILE A 640 -0.53 -14.90 -6.81
CA ILE A 640 -0.99 -14.18 -8.01
C ILE A 640 -1.26 -15.19 -9.12
N VAL A 641 -2.48 -15.19 -9.64
CA VAL A 641 -2.86 -15.95 -10.83
C VAL A 641 -2.59 -15.12 -12.08
N THR A 642 -3.18 -13.93 -12.17
CA THR A 642 -2.96 -13.00 -13.29
C THR A 642 -3.31 -11.56 -12.89
N VAL A 643 -2.75 -10.59 -13.60
CA VAL A 643 -3.13 -9.18 -13.52
C VAL A 643 -3.74 -8.82 -14.87
N VAL A 644 -4.97 -8.30 -14.87
CA VAL A 644 -5.68 -8.01 -16.13
C VAL A 644 -5.05 -6.75 -16.77
N PRO A 645 -4.49 -6.83 -17.99
CA PRO A 645 -3.82 -5.69 -18.61
C PRO A 645 -4.77 -4.52 -18.91
N GLN A 646 -4.28 -3.28 -18.74
CA GLN A 646 -5.05 -2.03 -18.88
C GLN A 646 -6.38 -2.01 -18.08
N ASP A 647 -6.45 -2.80 -17.02
CA ASP A 647 -7.57 -2.88 -16.07
C ASP A 647 -7.00 -2.71 -14.66
N THR A 648 -7.86 -2.71 -13.66
CA THR A 648 -7.55 -2.52 -12.25
C THR A 648 -7.59 -3.82 -11.45
N ARG A 649 -7.91 -4.96 -12.10
CA ARG A 649 -8.14 -6.25 -11.46
C ARG A 649 -6.85 -7.07 -11.36
N VAL A 650 -6.57 -7.52 -10.14
CA VAL A 650 -5.55 -8.51 -9.79
C VAL A 650 -6.29 -9.75 -9.30
N ILE A 651 -6.03 -10.90 -9.90
CA ILE A 651 -6.65 -12.16 -9.52
C ILE A 651 -5.68 -12.94 -8.65
N LEU A 652 -6.09 -13.20 -7.41
CA LEU A 652 -5.35 -14.00 -6.45
C LEU A 652 -6.04 -15.35 -6.27
N GLN A 653 -5.26 -16.41 -6.05
CA GLN A 653 -5.75 -17.69 -5.58
C GLN A 653 -5.37 -17.87 -4.11
N MET A 654 -6.37 -18.14 -3.29
CA MET A 654 -6.22 -18.42 -1.86
C MET A 654 -5.74 -19.87 -1.67
N PRO A 655 -5.10 -20.23 -0.55
CA PRO A 655 -4.64 -21.60 -0.34
C PRO A 655 -5.75 -22.63 -0.44
N ARG A 656 -7.00 -22.25 -0.09
CA ARG A 656 -8.22 -23.07 -0.17
C ARG A 656 -8.69 -23.33 -1.61
N GLY A 657 -8.05 -22.70 -2.60
CA GLY A 657 -8.31 -22.82 -4.02
C GLY A 657 -9.36 -21.85 -4.60
N ASN A 658 -10.03 -21.06 -3.74
CA ASN A 658 -10.91 -19.96 -4.14
C ASN A 658 -10.13 -18.83 -4.83
N LEU A 659 -10.78 -18.12 -5.75
CA LEU A 659 -10.23 -16.94 -6.40
C LEU A 659 -10.77 -15.66 -5.76
N GLU A 660 -9.89 -14.68 -5.54
CA GLU A 660 -10.24 -13.35 -5.07
C GLU A 660 -9.82 -12.30 -6.11
N THR A 661 -10.73 -11.39 -6.46
CA THR A 661 -10.42 -10.24 -7.31
C THR A 661 -10.12 -9.03 -6.44
N VAL A 662 -8.91 -8.51 -6.57
CA VAL A 662 -8.38 -7.38 -5.82
C VAL A 662 -8.19 -6.19 -6.75
N HIS A 663 -8.55 -5.01 -6.28
CA HIS A 663 -8.25 -3.74 -6.93
C HIS A 663 -7.21 -2.98 -6.10
N HIS A 664 -5.93 -3.17 -6.42
CA HIS A 664 -4.85 -2.53 -5.67
C HIS A 664 -4.82 -1.02 -5.96
N ARG A 665 -4.65 -0.20 -4.92
CA ARG A 665 -4.75 1.26 -5.03
C ARG A 665 -3.75 1.84 -6.03
N ALA A 666 -2.48 1.40 -5.97
CA ALA A 666 -1.45 1.80 -6.94
C ALA A 666 -1.87 1.56 -8.41
N LEU A 667 -2.39 0.36 -8.72
CA LEU A 667 -2.84 0.00 -10.06
C LEU A 667 -4.08 0.80 -10.49
N VAL A 668 -5.05 0.97 -9.57
CA VAL A 668 -6.25 1.77 -9.80
C VAL A 668 -5.87 3.22 -10.15
N LEU A 669 -5.00 3.85 -9.37
CA LEU A 669 -4.58 5.22 -9.61
C LEU A 669 -3.77 5.36 -10.91
N ALA A 670 -2.89 4.41 -11.21
CA ALA A 670 -2.16 4.40 -12.48
C ALA A 670 -3.10 4.33 -13.68
N GLN A 671 -4.11 3.46 -13.63
CA GLN A 671 -5.10 3.35 -14.70
C GLN A 671 -6.02 4.57 -14.79
N LEU A 672 -6.46 5.13 -13.65
CA LEU A 672 -7.25 6.36 -13.61
C LEU A 672 -6.50 7.54 -14.23
N ARG A 673 -5.22 7.71 -13.92
CA ARG A 673 -4.36 8.76 -14.51
C ARG A 673 -4.32 8.65 -16.03
N ARG A 674 -4.10 7.44 -16.57
CA ARG A 674 -4.12 7.17 -18.02
C ARG A 674 -5.47 7.50 -18.67
N TRP A 675 -6.58 7.16 -18.02
CA TRP A 675 -7.92 7.51 -18.51
C TRP A 675 -8.18 9.01 -18.48
N LEU A 676 -7.77 9.71 -17.42
CA LEU A 676 -7.90 11.17 -17.31
C LEU A 676 -7.02 11.89 -18.35
N ASP A 677 -5.80 11.42 -18.59
CA ASP A 677 -4.92 11.93 -19.64
C ASP A 677 -5.49 11.71 -21.05
N SER A 678 -6.26 10.62 -21.22
CA SER A 678 -6.95 10.29 -22.48
C SER A 678 -8.36 10.89 -22.60
N LEU A 679 -8.76 11.78 -21.69
CA LEU A 679 -10.09 12.42 -21.63
C LEU A 679 -11.28 11.42 -21.52
N LYS A 680 -11.05 10.23 -20.94
CA LYS A 680 -12.07 9.21 -20.66
C LYS A 680 -12.70 9.45 -19.28
N PHE A 681 -13.51 10.50 -19.17
CA PHE A 681 -14.14 10.94 -17.92
C PHE A 681 -15.22 9.98 -17.42
N ARG A 682 -15.96 9.31 -18.31
CA ARG A 682 -17.02 8.37 -17.91
C ARG A 682 -16.44 7.15 -17.21
N GLU A 683 -15.46 6.50 -17.81
CA GLU A 683 -14.83 5.28 -17.30
C GLU A 683 -14.09 5.55 -15.98
N SER A 684 -13.38 6.68 -15.91
CA SER A 684 -12.72 7.12 -14.67
C SER A 684 -13.75 7.40 -13.56
N PHE A 685 -14.82 8.15 -13.83
CA PHE A 685 -15.87 8.42 -12.85
C PHE A 685 -16.57 7.15 -12.35
N GLU A 686 -16.97 6.24 -13.25
CA GLU A 686 -17.63 4.98 -12.87
C GLU A 686 -16.72 4.11 -12.00
N CYS A 687 -15.43 4.01 -12.35
CA CYS A 687 -14.42 3.30 -11.57
C CYS A 687 -14.23 3.93 -10.19
N MET A 688 -14.02 5.25 -10.13
CA MET A 688 -13.83 5.98 -8.88
C MET A 688 -15.04 5.84 -7.95
N ARG A 689 -16.25 5.95 -8.49
CA ARG A 689 -17.49 5.74 -7.72
C ARG A 689 -17.60 4.31 -7.19
N LYS A 690 -17.31 3.29 -8.00
CA LYS A 690 -17.40 1.87 -7.61
C LYS A 690 -16.38 1.52 -6.52
N LEU A 691 -15.16 2.04 -6.65
CA LEU A 691 -14.04 1.77 -5.75
C LEU A 691 -13.90 2.79 -4.61
N ARG A 692 -14.81 3.77 -4.53
CA ARG A 692 -14.83 4.85 -3.53
C ARG A 692 -13.52 5.66 -3.49
N ILE A 693 -12.93 5.91 -4.65
CA ILE A 693 -11.86 6.89 -4.83
C ILE A 693 -12.48 8.29 -4.85
N ASN A 694 -11.85 9.24 -4.17
CA ASN A 694 -12.37 10.60 -4.05
C ASN A 694 -12.43 11.28 -5.43
N LEU A 695 -13.63 11.73 -5.81
CA LEU A 695 -13.93 12.29 -7.13
C LEU A 695 -13.14 13.57 -7.47
N ASN A 696 -12.59 14.26 -6.47
CA ASN A 696 -11.76 15.44 -6.66
C ASN A 696 -10.52 15.17 -7.54
N LEU A 697 -10.03 13.92 -7.59
CA LEU A 697 -8.89 13.54 -8.43
C LEU A 697 -9.13 13.82 -9.93
N ILE A 698 -10.39 13.80 -10.41
CA ILE A 698 -10.73 14.15 -11.80
C ILE A 698 -10.27 15.59 -12.13
N TYR A 699 -10.41 16.51 -11.19
CA TYR A 699 -9.92 17.89 -11.32
C TYR A 699 -8.45 18.02 -10.90
N ASP A 700 -8.09 17.49 -9.73
CA ASP A 700 -6.77 17.69 -9.12
C ASP A 700 -5.63 17.09 -9.94
N HIS A 701 -5.90 16.02 -10.70
CA HIS A 701 -4.91 15.45 -11.61
C HIS A 701 -4.43 16.51 -12.60
N SER A 702 -5.32 17.17 -13.34
CA SER A 702 -4.89 18.21 -14.27
C SER A 702 -5.92 19.35 -14.34
N PRO A 703 -5.83 20.34 -13.43
CA PRO A 703 -6.80 21.43 -13.36
C PRO A 703 -6.99 22.18 -14.67
N LYS A 704 -5.90 22.42 -15.42
CA LYS A 704 -5.96 23.12 -16.71
C LYS A 704 -6.73 22.31 -17.76
N VAL A 705 -6.38 21.04 -17.92
CA VAL A 705 -7.01 20.14 -18.91
C VAL A 705 -8.49 19.93 -18.57
N PHE A 706 -8.84 19.79 -17.28
CA PHE A 706 -10.23 19.69 -16.87
C PHE A 706 -11.03 20.95 -17.24
N LEU A 707 -10.51 22.14 -16.91
CA LEU A 707 -11.21 23.41 -17.18
C LEU A 707 -11.39 23.67 -18.69
N GLU A 708 -10.46 23.24 -19.53
CA GLU A 708 -10.56 23.34 -21.00
C GLU A 708 -11.57 22.34 -21.60
N ASN A 709 -11.86 21.22 -20.91
CA ASN A 709 -12.67 20.10 -21.43
C ASN A 709 -13.92 19.81 -20.58
N ILE A 710 -14.48 20.80 -19.89
CA ILE A 710 -15.68 20.63 -19.05
C ILE A 710 -16.89 20.17 -19.86
N GLU A 711 -17.06 20.68 -21.08
CA GLU A 711 -18.16 20.26 -21.97
C GLU A 711 -18.09 18.77 -22.28
N THR A 712 -16.88 18.24 -22.55
CA THR A 712 -16.64 16.81 -22.74
C THR A 712 -16.95 16.01 -21.46
N PHE A 713 -16.61 16.53 -20.29
CA PHE A 713 -16.94 15.90 -19.01
C PHE A 713 -18.46 15.80 -18.78
N ILE A 714 -19.22 16.88 -19.02
CA ILE A 714 -20.68 16.91 -18.85
C ILE A 714 -21.36 15.97 -19.86
N THR A 715 -20.93 16.00 -21.12
CA THR A 715 -21.50 15.16 -22.19
C THR A 715 -21.24 13.68 -21.97
N GLN A 716 -20.05 13.28 -21.51
CA GLN A 716 -19.72 11.88 -21.26
C GLN A 716 -20.48 11.28 -20.07
N LEU A 717 -20.73 12.05 -19.00
CA LEU A 717 -21.46 11.56 -17.83
C LEU A 717 -22.97 11.41 -18.08
N ASP A 718 -23.56 12.30 -18.88
CA ASP A 718 -24.99 12.34 -19.28
C ASP A 718 -26.00 12.04 -18.14
N SER A 719 -25.64 12.37 -16.89
CA SER A 719 -26.47 12.11 -15.72
C SER A 719 -26.36 13.23 -14.71
N ILE A 720 -27.49 13.91 -14.46
CA ILE A 720 -27.62 15.00 -13.48
C ILE A 720 -27.19 14.52 -12.08
N ASN A 721 -27.54 13.28 -11.72
CA ASN A 721 -27.19 12.69 -10.43
C ASN A 721 -25.67 12.52 -10.28
N HIS A 722 -24.96 12.12 -11.35
CA HIS A 722 -23.51 11.98 -11.31
C HIS A 722 -22.79 13.33 -11.20
N ILE A 723 -23.29 14.34 -11.90
CA ILE A 723 -22.76 15.71 -11.81
C ILE A 723 -23.00 16.30 -10.42
N ASN A 724 -24.20 16.09 -9.84
CA ASN A 724 -24.50 16.52 -8.48
C ASN A 724 -23.65 15.79 -7.45
N LEU A 725 -23.37 14.49 -7.64
CA LEU A 725 -22.44 13.75 -6.78
C LEU A 725 -21.04 14.36 -6.85
N PHE A 726 -20.53 14.67 -8.05
CA PHE A 726 -19.24 15.34 -8.21
C PHE A 726 -19.20 16.70 -7.50
N LEU A 727 -20.20 17.56 -7.73
CA LEU A 727 -20.29 18.89 -7.10
C LEU A 727 -20.42 18.82 -5.58
N THR A 728 -21.12 17.82 -5.05
CA THR A 728 -21.34 17.68 -3.61
C THR A 728 -20.11 17.18 -2.86
N GLU A 729 -19.26 16.37 -3.49
CA GLU A 729 -18.02 15.81 -2.95
C GLU A 729 -16.80 16.74 -3.12
N LEU A 730 -16.92 17.81 -3.92
CA LEU A 730 -15.85 18.77 -4.17
C LEU A 730 -15.34 19.41 -2.86
N LYS A 731 -14.01 19.41 -2.68
CA LYS A 731 -13.31 19.94 -1.50
C LYS A 731 -12.18 20.87 -1.94
N GLU A 732 -11.79 21.76 -1.04
CA GLU A 732 -10.69 22.71 -1.29
C GLU A 732 -9.31 22.03 -1.25
N GLU A 733 -9.19 20.93 -0.52
CA GLU A 733 -7.96 20.14 -0.43
C GLU A 733 -7.60 19.53 -1.79
N ASP A 734 -6.31 19.58 -2.14
CA ASP A 734 -5.77 18.91 -3.32
C ASP A 734 -5.45 17.45 -2.98
N THR A 735 -6.21 16.54 -3.58
CA THR A 735 -6.08 15.10 -3.35
C THR A 735 -4.76 14.53 -3.87
N THR A 736 -4.10 15.17 -4.83
CA THR A 736 -2.79 14.73 -5.35
C THR A 736 -1.61 15.08 -4.44
N SER A 737 -1.80 16.02 -3.52
CA SER A 737 -0.79 16.38 -2.50
C SER A 737 -0.92 15.60 -1.20
N THR A 738 -2.10 15.03 -0.94
CA THR A 738 -2.46 14.42 0.35
C THR A 738 -2.69 12.93 0.22
N MET A 739 -3.77 12.53 -0.47
CA MET A 739 -4.23 11.13 -0.51
C MET A 739 -3.65 10.32 -1.67
N TYR A 740 -3.37 10.95 -2.81
CA TYR A 740 -2.98 10.27 -4.06
C TYR A 740 -1.70 10.87 -4.65
N PRO A 741 -0.56 10.82 -3.92
CA PRO A 741 0.69 11.42 -4.35
C PRO A 741 1.11 10.95 -5.73
N ARG A 742 1.64 11.88 -6.54
CA ARG A 742 2.25 11.54 -7.82
C ARG A 742 3.66 11.00 -7.60
N PRO A 743 4.06 9.92 -8.31
CA PRO A 743 5.45 9.50 -8.40
C PRO A 743 6.32 10.64 -8.96
N GLU A 744 7.53 10.81 -8.41
CA GLU A 744 8.34 12.04 -8.35
C GLU A 744 8.78 12.73 -9.66
N ASN A 745 8.29 12.31 -10.84
CA ASN A 745 8.74 12.85 -12.13
C ASN A 745 7.84 13.93 -12.77
N SER A 746 6.78 14.40 -12.09
CA SER A 746 6.02 15.54 -12.59
C SER A 746 6.57 16.85 -12.04
N PRO A 747 6.93 17.85 -12.86
CA PRO A 747 7.45 19.12 -12.37
C PRO A 747 6.45 19.70 -11.37
N VAL A 748 6.92 19.96 -10.14
CA VAL A 748 6.15 20.62 -9.09
C VAL A 748 5.63 21.92 -9.68
N ARG A 749 4.35 21.94 -10.08
CA ARG A 749 3.74 23.13 -10.64
C ARG A 749 3.60 24.11 -9.48
N PRO A 750 4.16 25.33 -9.59
CA PRO A 750 3.87 26.37 -8.63
C PRO A 750 2.36 26.56 -8.60
N GLN A 751 1.77 26.51 -7.41
CA GLN A 751 0.37 26.86 -7.22
C GLN A 751 0.12 28.20 -7.90
N THR A 752 -0.83 28.21 -8.86
CA THR A 752 -1.22 29.45 -9.52
C THR A 752 -1.65 30.46 -8.47
N ALA A 753 -0.93 31.58 -8.42
CA ALA A 753 -1.17 32.75 -7.59
C ALA A 753 -2.46 33.49 -7.97
N SER A 754 -3.57 32.77 -8.16
CA SER A 754 -4.90 33.34 -8.20
C SER A 754 -5.45 33.17 -6.79
N GLY A 755 -5.76 34.26 -6.10
CA GLY A 755 -6.41 34.22 -4.78
C GLY A 755 -7.85 33.66 -4.81
N LYS A 756 -8.22 32.89 -5.85
CA LYS A 756 -9.51 32.24 -6.03
C LYS A 756 -9.42 30.79 -5.53
N LYS A 757 -10.43 30.39 -4.77
CA LYS A 757 -10.54 29.05 -4.19
C LYS A 757 -10.91 28.02 -5.26
N LYS A 758 -10.37 26.80 -5.15
CA LYS A 758 -10.60 25.69 -6.07
C LYS A 758 -12.09 25.43 -6.28
N VAL A 759 -12.84 25.33 -5.18
CA VAL A 759 -14.28 25.03 -5.22
C VAL A 759 -15.02 26.08 -6.04
N ASP A 760 -14.73 27.36 -5.84
CA ASP A 760 -15.40 28.45 -6.54
C ASP A 760 -15.07 28.46 -8.03
N VAL A 761 -13.82 28.20 -8.41
CA VAL A 761 -13.38 28.11 -9.82
C VAL A 761 -14.11 26.98 -10.55
N VAL A 762 -14.18 25.79 -9.95
CA VAL A 762 -14.83 24.63 -10.56
C VAL A 762 -16.35 24.82 -10.62
N CYS A 763 -16.97 25.32 -9.56
CA CYS A 763 -18.41 25.60 -9.54
C CYS A 763 -18.80 26.67 -10.57
N ASP A 764 -18.03 27.75 -10.72
CA ASP A 764 -18.31 28.78 -11.72
C ASP A 764 -18.12 28.27 -13.14
N ALA A 765 -17.07 27.50 -13.42
CA ALA A 765 -16.82 26.95 -14.74
C ALA A 765 -17.91 25.94 -15.16
N LEU A 766 -18.24 24.99 -14.28
CA LEU A 766 -19.33 24.03 -14.51
C LEU A 766 -20.68 24.74 -14.70
N LYS A 767 -20.97 25.75 -13.88
CA LYS A 767 -22.20 26.54 -13.98
C LYS A 767 -22.31 27.23 -15.33
N SER A 768 -21.28 27.96 -15.75
CA SER A 768 -21.29 28.68 -17.03
C SER A 768 -21.44 27.74 -18.22
N THR A 769 -20.79 26.57 -18.21
CA THR A 769 -20.95 25.56 -19.28
C THR A 769 -22.36 24.95 -19.27
N MET A 770 -22.91 24.59 -18.11
CA MET A 770 -24.27 24.06 -18.00
C MET A 770 -25.34 25.07 -18.44
N GLU A 771 -25.15 26.35 -18.12
CA GLU A 771 -26.03 27.45 -18.57
C GLU A 771 -25.94 27.68 -20.09
N SER A 772 -24.76 27.50 -20.71
CA SER A 772 -24.64 27.60 -22.17
C SER A 772 -25.21 26.39 -22.92
N MET A 773 -25.21 25.21 -22.30
CA MET A 773 -25.71 23.98 -22.93
C MET A 773 -27.24 23.85 -22.86
N ASP A 774 -27.79 23.63 -21.66
CA ASP A 774 -29.23 23.52 -21.44
C ASP A 774 -29.58 23.86 -19.98
N PRO A 775 -29.98 25.13 -19.70
CA PRO A 775 -30.37 25.57 -18.37
C PRO A 775 -31.52 24.75 -17.75
N ASN A 776 -32.43 24.21 -18.57
CA ASN A 776 -33.60 23.49 -18.09
C ASN A 776 -33.22 22.06 -17.66
N LYS A 777 -32.40 21.35 -18.47
CA LYS A 777 -31.89 20.02 -18.12
C LYS A 777 -31.01 20.05 -16.88
N PHE A 778 -30.11 21.04 -16.76
CA PHE A 778 -29.12 21.12 -15.69
C PHE A 778 -29.54 21.97 -14.48
N CYS A 779 -30.80 22.38 -14.38
CA CYS A 779 -31.31 23.28 -13.35
C CYS A 779 -30.87 22.89 -11.91
N LEU A 780 -31.04 21.62 -11.52
CA LEU A 780 -30.63 21.14 -10.18
C LEU A 780 -29.11 21.19 -9.95
N SER A 781 -28.30 20.95 -10.99
CA SER A 781 -26.84 21.02 -10.90
C SER A 781 -26.34 22.47 -10.83
N ILE A 782 -27.00 23.38 -11.54
CA ILE A 782 -26.76 24.82 -11.45
C ILE A 782 -27.06 25.33 -10.03
N LEU A 783 -28.19 24.91 -9.43
CA LEU A 783 -28.51 25.22 -8.04
C LEU A 783 -27.46 24.65 -7.07
N THR A 784 -27.02 23.40 -7.28
CA THR A 784 -25.96 22.77 -6.48
C THR A 784 -24.66 23.59 -6.54
N ALA A 785 -24.28 24.08 -7.73
CA ALA A 785 -23.08 24.88 -7.92
C ALA A 785 -23.13 26.21 -7.14
N HIS A 786 -24.28 26.88 -7.06
CA HIS A 786 -24.45 28.09 -6.23
C HIS A 786 -24.34 27.80 -4.73
N VAL A 787 -24.92 26.69 -4.28
CA VAL A 787 -24.91 26.28 -2.87
C VAL A 787 -23.52 25.84 -2.42
N LYS A 788 -22.76 25.16 -3.28
CA LYS A 788 -21.48 24.53 -2.94
C LYS A 788 -20.28 25.47 -2.91
N LYS A 789 -20.43 26.70 -3.39
CA LYS A 789 -19.40 27.73 -3.27
C LYS A 789 -18.96 27.93 -1.83
N THR A 790 -17.73 28.41 -1.65
CA THR A 790 -17.16 28.61 -0.31
C THR A 790 -17.89 29.65 0.51
N VAL A 791 -18.54 30.61 -0.16
CA VAL A 791 -19.62 31.42 0.38
C VAL A 791 -20.89 31.05 -0.40
N PRO A 792 -21.82 30.28 0.19
CA PRO A 792 -23.01 29.82 -0.51
C PRO A 792 -23.87 30.98 -1.04
N GLU A 793 -24.16 30.98 -2.33
CA GLU A 793 -24.97 32.00 -3.02
C GLU A 793 -26.47 31.70 -2.91
N LEU A 794 -26.98 31.51 -1.68
CA LEU A 794 -28.36 31.08 -1.42
C LEU A 794 -29.41 32.05 -1.94
N GLU A 795 -29.12 33.36 -1.93
CA GLU A 795 -30.04 34.39 -2.47
C GLU A 795 -30.24 34.23 -3.98
N ILE A 796 -29.17 33.94 -4.73
CA ILE A 796 -29.23 33.74 -6.19
C ILE A 796 -29.96 32.42 -6.51
N ALA A 797 -29.70 31.38 -5.73
CA ALA A 797 -30.41 30.10 -5.86
C ALA A 797 -31.92 30.27 -5.61
N LEU A 798 -32.31 31.01 -4.58
CA LEU A 798 -33.72 31.30 -4.27
C LEU A 798 -34.37 32.22 -5.30
N GLN A 799 -33.64 33.17 -5.87
CA GLN A 799 -34.12 33.99 -7.00
C GLN A 799 -34.41 33.12 -8.23
N LYS A 800 -33.53 32.16 -8.57
CA LYS A 800 -33.80 31.20 -9.65
C LYS A 800 -35.04 30.34 -9.37
N VAL A 801 -35.26 29.92 -8.12
CA VAL A 801 -36.51 29.22 -7.74
C VAL A 801 -37.74 30.11 -7.90
N HIS A 802 -37.63 31.40 -7.56
CA HIS A 802 -38.69 32.37 -7.77
C HIS A 802 -38.97 32.59 -9.27
N GLU A 803 -37.94 32.69 -10.11
CA GLU A 803 -38.08 32.79 -11.57
C GLU A 803 -38.79 31.57 -12.17
N LEU A 804 -38.45 30.36 -11.72
CA LEU A 804 -39.14 29.12 -12.11
C LEU A 804 -40.61 29.09 -11.70
N ARG A 805 -40.98 29.79 -10.63
CA ARG A 805 -42.36 29.92 -10.18
C ARG A 805 -43.13 30.97 -11.00
N ALA A 806 -42.50 32.11 -11.27
CA ALA A 806 -43.09 33.18 -12.06
C ALA A 806 -43.29 32.76 -13.53
N ASN A 807 -42.33 32.01 -14.07
CA ASN A 807 -42.33 31.49 -15.44
C ASN A 807 -42.13 29.96 -15.45
N PRO A 808 -43.19 29.18 -15.15
CA PRO A 808 -43.07 27.72 -15.11
C PRO A 808 -42.74 27.16 -16.50
N PRO A 809 -41.71 26.30 -16.62
CA PRO A 809 -41.30 25.75 -17.90
C PRO A 809 -42.40 24.84 -18.48
N LYS A 810 -42.65 24.97 -19.80
CA LYS A 810 -43.72 24.24 -20.51
C LYS A 810 -43.30 22.87 -21.05
N SER A 811 -42.01 22.53 -21.00
CA SER A 811 -41.47 21.27 -21.51
C SER A 811 -41.69 20.11 -20.54
N PRO A 812 -42.12 18.92 -21.02
CA PRO A 812 -42.23 17.73 -20.18
C PRO A 812 -40.82 17.31 -19.72
N GLY A 813 -40.58 17.35 -18.40
CA GLY A 813 -39.29 17.01 -17.78
C GLY A 813 -38.47 18.18 -17.23
N ALA A 814 -38.96 19.42 -17.37
CA ALA A 814 -38.33 20.58 -16.73
C ALA A 814 -38.65 20.65 -15.23
N VAL A 815 -37.69 21.12 -14.44
CA VAL A 815 -37.76 21.14 -12.98
C VAL A 815 -38.75 22.22 -12.52
N SER A 816 -39.73 21.83 -11.71
CA SER A 816 -40.65 22.77 -11.08
C SER A 816 -40.01 23.51 -9.90
N ALA A 817 -40.53 24.68 -9.55
CA ALA A 817 -40.07 25.41 -8.35
C ALA A 817 -40.19 24.56 -7.07
N GLU A 818 -41.20 23.68 -6.97
CA GLU A 818 -41.35 22.79 -5.83
C GLU A 818 -40.28 21.70 -5.76
N GLU A 819 -39.92 21.10 -6.90
CA GLU A 819 -38.87 20.08 -6.97
C GLU A 819 -37.49 20.68 -6.69
N ALA A 820 -37.20 21.86 -7.24
CA ALA A 820 -36.00 22.61 -6.96
C ALA A 820 -35.87 22.95 -5.47
N LEU A 821 -36.97 23.37 -4.83
CA LEU A 821 -36.98 23.69 -3.41
C LEU A 821 -36.81 22.44 -2.53
N LYS A 822 -37.49 21.33 -2.85
CA LYS A 822 -37.29 20.04 -2.16
C LYS A 822 -35.84 19.58 -2.27
N TYR A 823 -35.22 19.74 -3.43
CA TYR A 823 -33.82 19.40 -3.63
C TYR A 823 -32.87 20.30 -2.80
N LEU A 824 -33.10 21.61 -2.77
CA LEU A 824 -32.31 22.54 -1.94
C LEU A 824 -32.40 22.22 -0.44
N LEU A 825 -33.57 21.79 0.04
CA LEU A 825 -33.76 21.37 1.44
C LEU A 825 -32.90 20.15 1.83
N PHE A 826 -32.43 19.33 0.88
CA PHE A 826 -31.47 18.26 1.16
C PHE A 826 -30.02 18.77 1.26
N LEU A 827 -29.70 19.92 0.67
CA LEU A 827 -28.33 20.45 0.60
C LEU A 827 -28.04 21.52 1.67
N VAL A 828 -29.07 22.24 2.13
CA VAL A 828 -28.96 23.42 2.99
C VAL A 828 -29.83 23.26 4.22
N ASN A 829 -29.40 23.83 5.36
CA ASN A 829 -30.20 23.85 6.57
C ASN A 829 -31.52 24.61 6.33
N VAL A 830 -32.63 24.04 6.81
CA VAL A 830 -33.98 24.61 6.75
C VAL A 830 -34.02 26.06 7.26
N ASN A 831 -33.36 26.33 8.39
CA ASN A 831 -33.40 27.66 9.01
C ASN A 831 -32.66 28.68 8.16
N ASP A 832 -31.50 28.33 7.62
CA ASP A 832 -30.74 29.20 6.73
C ASP A 832 -31.55 29.52 5.47
N LEU A 833 -32.19 28.51 4.88
CA LEU A 833 -33.01 28.71 3.68
C LEU A 833 -34.23 29.62 3.94
N TYR A 834 -34.85 29.50 5.13
CA TYR A 834 -35.94 30.38 5.57
C TYR A 834 -35.47 31.82 5.86
N GLU A 835 -34.32 31.98 6.51
CA GLU A 835 -33.74 33.30 6.77
C GLU A 835 -33.32 34.02 5.48
N HIS A 836 -32.73 33.28 4.53
CA HIS A 836 -32.36 33.82 3.22
C HIS A 836 -33.58 34.13 2.35
N SER A 837 -34.69 33.37 2.46
CA SER A 837 -35.94 33.70 1.76
C SER A 837 -36.60 34.95 2.34
N LEU A 838 -36.54 35.18 3.66
CA LEU A 838 -36.97 36.46 4.25
C LEU A 838 -36.16 37.63 3.68
N GLY A 839 -34.88 37.40 3.40
CA GLY A 839 -33.97 38.39 2.82
C GLY A 839 -34.26 38.79 1.37
N THR A 840 -35.13 38.07 0.65
CA THR A 840 -35.59 38.47 -0.70
C THR A 840 -36.75 39.47 -0.64
N TYR A 841 -37.36 39.66 0.53
CA TYR A 841 -38.55 40.48 0.77
C TYR A 841 -39.81 40.00 0.03
N ASP A 842 -39.82 38.78 -0.51
CA ASP A 842 -40.98 38.14 -1.14
C ASP A 842 -41.65 37.15 -0.16
N PHE A 843 -42.78 37.58 0.41
CA PHE A 843 -43.54 36.80 1.39
C PHE A 843 -44.10 35.49 0.83
N ASP A 844 -44.39 35.41 -0.46
CA ASP A 844 -44.98 34.21 -1.03
C ASP A 844 -43.93 33.11 -1.20
N LEU A 845 -42.69 33.48 -1.53
CA LEU A 845 -41.54 32.56 -1.51
C LEU A 845 -41.26 32.08 -0.09
N VAL A 846 -41.30 32.98 0.90
CA VAL A 846 -41.10 32.63 2.32
C VAL A 846 -42.13 31.62 2.81
N LEU A 847 -43.40 31.81 2.46
CA LEU A 847 -44.48 30.88 2.80
C LEU A 847 -44.24 29.49 2.17
N MET A 848 -43.85 29.45 0.90
CA MET A 848 -43.52 28.19 0.22
C MET A 848 -42.36 27.44 0.91
N VAL A 849 -41.29 28.15 1.29
CA VAL A 849 -40.17 27.55 2.04
C VAL A 849 -40.64 27.05 3.41
N ALA A 850 -41.45 27.83 4.14
CA ALA A 850 -41.95 27.47 5.46
C ALA A 850 -42.85 26.23 5.43
N GLU A 851 -43.77 26.15 4.47
CA GLU A 851 -44.68 25.02 4.30
C GLU A 851 -43.93 23.73 3.92
N LYS A 852 -43.02 23.80 2.94
CA LYS A 852 -42.29 22.62 2.46
C LYS A 852 -41.19 22.17 3.44
N SER A 853 -40.77 23.05 4.36
CA SER A 853 -39.77 22.73 5.40
C SER A 853 -40.37 22.23 6.73
N GLN A 854 -41.69 22.09 6.82
CA GLN A 854 -42.40 21.63 8.02
C GLN A 854 -42.15 22.49 9.27
N LYS A 855 -41.88 23.78 9.09
CA LYS A 855 -41.74 24.72 10.20
C LYS A 855 -43.10 24.94 10.86
N ASP A 856 -43.16 25.12 12.18
CA ASP A 856 -44.45 25.29 12.87
C ASP A 856 -45.15 26.58 12.41
N PRO A 857 -46.38 26.50 11.84
CA PRO A 857 -47.17 27.66 11.45
C PRO A 857 -47.35 28.69 12.57
N LYS A 858 -47.35 28.26 13.83
CA LYS A 858 -47.45 29.17 14.99
C LYS A 858 -46.20 30.03 15.18
N GLU A 859 -45.04 29.60 14.69
CA GLU A 859 -43.80 30.35 14.83
C GLU A 859 -43.65 31.42 13.74
N TYR A 860 -43.98 31.10 12.48
CA TYR A 860 -43.75 32.03 11.38
C TYR A 860 -44.96 32.88 11.00
N LEU A 861 -46.20 32.39 11.09
CA LEU A 861 -47.37 33.16 10.64
C LEU A 861 -47.60 34.47 11.44
N PRO A 862 -47.47 34.50 12.79
CA PRO A 862 -47.62 35.75 13.54
C PRO A 862 -46.58 36.78 13.13
N PHE A 863 -45.34 36.33 12.91
CA PHE A 863 -44.24 37.20 12.49
C PHE A 863 -44.45 37.75 11.08
N LEU A 864 -44.88 36.93 10.11
CA LEU A 864 -45.19 37.40 8.76
C LEU A 864 -46.37 38.37 8.73
N ASN A 865 -47.42 38.12 9.53
CA ASN A 865 -48.57 39.01 9.62
C ASN A 865 -48.20 40.36 10.26
N MET A 866 -47.35 40.35 11.28
CA MET A 866 -46.76 41.59 11.83
C MET A 866 -46.00 42.35 10.74
N LEU A 867 -45.09 41.69 10.01
CA LEU A 867 -44.30 42.34 8.98
C LEU A 867 -45.17 42.95 7.86
N LYS A 868 -46.24 42.26 7.43
CA LYS A 868 -47.19 42.77 6.42
C LYS A 868 -47.92 44.06 6.84
N SER A 869 -48.02 44.33 8.14
CA SER A 869 -48.68 45.55 8.66
C SER A 869 -47.79 46.80 8.69
N LEU A 870 -46.48 46.66 8.47
CA LEU A 870 -45.50 47.75 8.54
C LEU A 870 -45.33 48.49 7.20
N GLU A 871 -44.92 49.76 7.25
CA GLU A 871 -44.53 50.56 6.09
C GLU A 871 -43.34 49.89 5.35
N PRO A 872 -43.24 49.94 4.01
CA PRO A 872 -42.28 49.14 3.25
C PRO A 872 -40.79 49.31 3.64
N ASN A 873 -40.33 50.53 3.95
CA ASN A 873 -38.94 50.73 4.38
C ASN A 873 -38.72 50.23 5.81
N TYR A 874 -39.66 50.51 6.71
CA TYR A 874 -39.61 50.04 8.10
C TYR A 874 -39.76 48.50 8.20
N GLN A 875 -40.54 47.90 7.32
CA GLN A 875 -40.67 46.45 7.15
C GLN A 875 -39.31 45.84 6.77
N ARG A 876 -38.65 46.36 5.73
CA ARG A 876 -37.33 45.89 5.30
C ARG A 876 -36.26 46.09 6.37
N PHE A 877 -36.30 47.21 7.09
CA PHE A 877 -35.48 47.44 8.28
C PHE A 877 -35.68 46.34 9.34
N THR A 878 -36.94 46.03 9.68
CA THR A 878 -37.28 45.03 10.69
C THR A 878 -36.81 43.63 10.28
N ILE A 879 -36.97 43.28 9.00
CA ILE A 879 -36.47 42.03 8.41
C ILE A 879 -34.94 41.98 8.49
N ASP A 880 -34.23 43.00 7.98
CA ASP A 880 -32.77 43.00 7.97
C ASP A 880 -32.17 43.07 9.38
N LYS A 881 -32.85 43.72 10.34
CA LYS A 881 -32.48 43.71 11.76
C LYS A 881 -32.63 42.31 12.36
N HIS A 882 -33.70 41.59 12.03
CA HIS A 882 -33.93 40.20 12.43
C HIS A 882 -32.85 39.27 11.84
N LEU A 883 -32.54 39.43 10.56
CA LEU A 883 -31.49 38.68 9.83
C LEU A 883 -30.06 39.11 10.19
N LYS A 884 -29.89 40.04 11.14
CA LYS A 884 -28.59 40.61 11.55
C LYS A 884 -27.81 41.26 10.40
N ARG A 885 -28.50 41.68 9.33
CA ARG A 885 -27.97 42.42 8.18
C ARG A 885 -27.95 43.92 8.47
N TYR A 886 -27.26 44.29 9.55
CA TYR A 886 -27.36 45.62 10.14
C TYR A 886 -26.98 46.77 9.18
N ARG A 887 -26.13 46.53 8.19
CA ARG A 887 -25.79 47.52 7.14
C ARG A 887 -26.98 47.85 6.24
N LYS A 888 -27.70 46.83 5.74
CA LYS A 888 -28.92 47.01 4.94
C LYS A 888 -30.05 47.58 5.82
N ALA A 889 -30.17 47.09 7.06
CA ALA A 889 -31.14 47.60 8.03
C ALA A 889 -30.96 49.12 8.25
N LEU A 890 -29.73 49.59 8.44
CA LEU A 890 -29.42 51.01 8.59
C LEU A 890 -29.76 51.82 7.33
N PHE A 891 -29.50 51.27 6.14
CA PHE A 891 -29.88 51.90 4.88
C PHE A 891 -31.41 52.08 4.77
N HIS A 892 -32.19 51.05 5.09
CA HIS A 892 -33.65 51.16 5.08
C HIS A 892 -34.17 52.13 6.14
N LEU A 893 -33.60 52.10 7.34
CA LEU A 893 -33.99 53.00 8.44
C LEU A 893 -33.68 54.47 8.12
N SER A 894 -32.60 54.75 7.38
CA SER A 894 -32.28 56.11 6.92
C SER A 894 -33.33 56.72 5.99
N LYS A 895 -34.17 55.88 5.35
CA LYS A 895 -35.25 56.29 4.46
C LYS A 895 -36.60 56.47 5.16
N CYS A 896 -36.74 56.03 6.42
CA CYS A 896 -37.98 56.07 7.20
C CYS A 896 -38.30 57.45 7.81
N GLY A 897 -37.59 58.53 7.46
CA GLY A 897 -37.83 59.87 7.99
C GLY A 897 -37.06 60.21 9.27
N GLN A 898 -37.13 61.47 9.72
CA GLN A 898 -36.32 61.99 10.83
C GLN A 898 -36.75 61.46 12.21
N GLU A 899 -38.00 61.04 12.36
CA GLU A 899 -38.58 60.50 13.60
C GLU A 899 -37.92 59.19 14.06
N HIS A 900 -37.35 58.42 13.13
CA HIS A 900 -36.62 57.19 13.42
C HIS A 900 -35.10 57.39 13.60
N PHE A 901 -34.60 58.62 13.52
CA PHE A 901 -33.16 58.90 13.69
C PHE A 901 -32.58 58.50 15.06
N PRO A 902 -33.28 58.68 16.21
CA PRO A 902 -32.78 58.21 17.50
C PRO A 902 -32.57 56.68 17.52
N GLU A 903 -33.46 55.92 16.88
CA GLU A 903 -33.33 54.47 16.74
C GLU A 903 -32.15 54.10 15.83
N ALA A 904 -31.93 54.86 14.74
CA ALA A 904 -30.77 54.69 13.86
C ALA A 904 -29.45 54.97 14.59
N LEU A 905 -29.39 56.02 15.41
CA LEU A 905 -28.21 56.36 16.21
C LEU A 905 -27.91 55.25 17.24
N GLN A 906 -28.95 54.70 17.88
CA GLN A 906 -28.80 53.59 18.82
C GLN A 906 -28.29 52.32 18.12
N LEU A 907 -28.83 51.99 16.95
CA LEU A 907 -28.36 50.85 16.13
C LEU A 907 -26.89 51.00 15.75
N VAL A 908 -26.48 52.22 15.34
CA VAL A 908 -25.10 52.54 14.98
C VAL A 908 -24.16 52.38 16.17
N LYS A 909 -24.56 52.85 17.38
CA LYS A 909 -23.78 52.67 18.61
C LYS A 909 -23.63 51.19 18.99
N GLN A 910 -24.73 50.43 18.95
CA GLN A 910 -24.72 49.01 19.32
C GLN A 910 -23.90 48.15 18.34
N GLN A 911 -24.05 48.36 17.04
CA GLN A 911 -23.43 47.54 15.99
C GLN A 911 -22.14 48.14 15.42
N LYS A 912 -21.70 49.30 15.95
CA LYS A 912 -20.48 50.03 15.56
C LYS A 912 -20.41 50.37 14.06
N LEU A 913 -21.55 50.76 13.46
CA LEU A 913 -21.69 51.03 12.02
C LEU A 913 -21.42 52.49 11.62
N TYR A 914 -20.49 53.17 12.31
CA TYR A 914 -20.28 54.61 12.17
C TYR A 914 -19.88 55.03 10.74
N ASN A 915 -18.98 54.29 10.08
CA ASN A 915 -18.51 54.64 8.73
C ASN A 915 -19.62 54.55 7.67
N GLU A 916 -20.48 53.54 7.75
CA GLU A 916 -21.60 53.40 6.80
C GLU A 916 -22.68 54.44 7.13
N ALA A 917 -22.94 54.73 8.40
CA ALA A 917 -23.87 55.77 8.81
C ALA A 917 -23.46 57.16 8.27
N LEU A 918 -22.18 57.54 8.40
CA LEU A 918 -21.66 58.82 7.92
C LEU A 918 -21.71 58.96 6.38
N ARG A 919 -21.84 57.86 5.61
CA ARG A 919 -22.06 57.92 4.15
C ARG A 919 -23.51 58.19 3.77
N LEU A 920 -24.46 57.88 4.67
CA LEU A 920 -25.90 57.98 4.40
C LEU A 920 -26.47 59.36 4.73
N PHE A 921 -25.89 60.07 5.69
CA PHE A 921 -26.33 61.41 6.11
C PHE A 921 -25.41 62.49 5.54
N THR A 922 -25.96 63.66 5.17
CA THR A 922 -25.21 64.78 4.59
C THR A 922 -24.34 65.48 5.65
N ALA A 923 -23.15 65.96 5.25
CA ALA A 923 -22.15 66.51 6.18
C ALA A 923 -22.62 67.73 6.99
N ASP A 924 -23.52 68.55 6.43
CA ASP A 924 -24.03 69.76 7.09
C ASP A 924 -25.24 69.49 8.00
N SER A 925 -25.70 68.24 8.09
CA SER A 925 -26.86 67.89 8.89
C SER A 925 -26.53 67.80 10.38
N ALA A 926 -27.49 68.20 11.23
CA ALA A 926 -27.40 67.98 12.68
C ALA A 926 -27.24 66.49 13.05
N GLN A 927 -27.78 65.60 12.21
CA GLN A 927 -27.64 64.15 12.31
C GLN A 927 -26.18 63.69 12.12
N TYR A 928 -25.48 64.25 11.13
CA TYR A 928 -24.07 63.95 10.87
C TYR A 928 -23.18 64.44 12.01
N LYS A 929 -23.46 65.61 12.59
CA LYS A 929 -22.75 66.10 13.79
C LYS A 929 -22.92 65.13 14.97
N ALA A 930 -24.15 64.71 15.27
CA ALA A 930 -24.44 63.76 16.35
C ALA A 930 -23.76 62.39 16.14
N LEU A 931 -23.75 61.88 14.90
CA LEU A 931 -23.04 60.64 14.55
C LEU A 931 -21.52 60.78 14.66
N SER A 932 -20.98 61.94 14.27
CA SER A 932 -19.55 62.23 14.35
C SER A 932 -19.07 62.32 15.79
N CYS A 933 -19.83 62.96 16.68
CA CYS A 933 -19.54 62.98 18.13
C CYS A 933 -19.59 61.57 18.73
N ALA A 934 -20.63 60.79 18.42
CA ALA A 934 -20.75 59.41 18.88
C ALA A 934 -19.63 58.50 18.34
N TYR A 935 -19.13 58.75 17.13
CA TYR A 935 -18.00 58.01 16.57
C TYR A 935 -16.68 58.44 17.22
N ALA A 936 -16.50 59.72 17.52
CA ALA A 936 -15.34 60.22 18.23
C ALA A 936 -15.24 59.64 19.65
N GLU A 937 -16.34 59.59 20.40
CA GLU A 937 -16.42 58.89 21.70
C GLU A 937 -15.94 57.44 21.58
N HIS A 938 -16.43 56.72 20.57
CA HIS A 938 -16.02 55.33 20.32
C HIS A 938 -14.53 55.20 19.95
N LEU A 939 -13.98 56.13 19.16
CA LEU A 939 -12.57 56.15 18.78
C LEU A 939 -11.66 56.43 20.00
N VAL A 940 -12.10 57.28 20.93
CA VAL A 940 -11.41 57.51 22.21
C VAL A 940 -11.38 56.22 23.04
N GLU A 941 -12.50 55.50 23.15
CA GLU A 941 -12.54 54.18 23.84
C GLU A 941 -11.57 53.16 23.22
N GLN A 942 -11.36 53.19 21.90
CA GLN A 942 -10.43 52.30 21.18
C GLN A 942 -8.97 52.74 21.26
N GLN A 943 -8.64 53.73 22.10
CA GLN A 943 -7.29 54.34 22.21
C GLN A 943 -6.82 55.00 20.90
N GLN A 944 -7.73 55.39 20.01
CA GLN A 944 -7.44 56.11 18.77
C GLN A 944 -7.80 57.60 18.91
N ALA A 945 -7.28 58.23 19.96
CA ALA A 945 -7.62 59.61 20.31
C ALA A 945 -7.21 60.65 19.24
N GLU A 946 -6.21 60.38 18.40
CA GLU A 946 -5.84 61.27 17.30
C GLU A 946 -6.92 61.33 16.22
N GLN A 947 -7.47 60.17 15.84
CA GLN A 947 -8.54 60.09 14.85
C GLN A 947 -9.85 60.68 15.39
N ALA A 948 -10.11 60.50 16.69
CA ALA A 948 -11.23 61.16 17.37
C ALA A 948 -11.08 62.69 17.35
N GLY A 949 -9.88 63.20 17.62
CA GLY A 949 -9.57 64.63 17.57
C GLY A 949 -9.81 65.24 16.19
N LEU A 950 -9.38 64.55 15.12
CA LEU A 950 -9.61 64.99 13.74
C LEU A 950 -11.11 65.06 13.40
N LEU A 951 -11.88 64.07 13.83
CA LEU A 951 -13.31 64.01 13.57
C LEU A 951 -14.08 65.10 14.34
N LEU A 952 -13.73 65.33 15.61
CA LEU A 952 -14.31 66.38 16.45
C LEU A 952 -13.97 67.78 15.93
N TRP A 953 -12.73 67.97 15.49
CA TRP A 953 -12.30 69.24 14.91
C TRP A 953 -13.07 69.54 13.62
N ARG A 954 -13.29 68.53 12.78
CA ARG A 954 -14.09 68.65 11.55
C ARG A 954 -15.58 68.93 11.81
N CYS A 955 -16.17 68.41 12.89
CA CYS A 955 -17.59 68.65 13.21
C CYS A 955 -17.85 69.94 14.02
N GLY A 956 -16.80 70.74 14.26
CA GLY A 956 -16.88 72.03 14.95
C GLY A 956 -16.86 71.94 16.48
N GLU A 957 -16.55 70.79 17.07
CA GLU A 957 -16.40 70.60 18.52
C GLU A 957 -14.94 70.79 18.94
N ILE A 958 -14.51 72.06 18.98
CA ILE A 958 -13.10 72.47 19.13
C ILE A 958 -12.52 72.10 20.50
N THR A 959 -13.30 72.23 21.57
CA THR A 959 -12.86 71.96 22.95
C THR A 959 -12.57 70.47 23.18
N SER A 960 -13.48 69.61 22.74
CA SER A 960 -13.32 68.15 22.80
C SER A 960 -12.18 67.66 21.88
N ALA A 961 -11.99 68.32 20.73
CA ALA A 961 -10.87 68.02 19.83
C ALA A 961 -9.52 68.33 20.48
N LEU A 962 -9.38 69.46 21.19
CA LEU A 962 -8.16 69.82 21.91
C LEU A 962 -7.80 68.75 22.95
N GLN A 963 -8.77 68.28 23.73
CA GLN A 963 -8.56 67.24 24.74
C GLN A 963 -8.13 65.91 24.11
N ALA A 964 -8.71 65.54 22.97
CA ALA A 964 -8.35 64.33 22.23
C ALA A 964 -6.94 64.40 21.63
N PHE A 965 -6.54 65.55 21.07
CA PHE A 965 -5.18 65.75 20.56
C PHE A 965 -4.13 65.81 21.66
N ALA A 966 -4.45 66.45 22.80
CA ALA A 966 -3.58 66.45 23.96
C ALA A 966 -3.37 65.02 24.52
N THR A 967 -4.39 64.16 24.44
CA THR A 967 -4.31 62.76 24.91
C THR A 967 -3.54 61.84 23.94
N SER A 968 -3.50 62.16 22.65
CA SER A 968 -2.85 61.33 21.62
C SER A 968 -1.40 61.70 21.31
N ASN A 969 -0.80 62.64 22.05
CA ASN A 969 0.56 63.15 21.82
C ASN A 969 0.77 63.75 20.42
N SER A 970 -0.31 64.12 19.73
CA SER A 970 -0.29 64.84 18.46
C SER A 970 -0.18 66.34 18.74
N TRP A 971 0.96 66.74 19.32
CA TRP A 971 1.16 68.08 19.87
C TRP A 971 0.98 69.19 18.83
N ARG A 972 1.35 68.95 17.56
CA ARG A 972 1.16 69.90 16.46
C ARG A 972 -0.32 70.25 16.27
N ASN A 973 -1.17 69.22 16.21
CA ASN A 973 -2.61 69.41 16.09
C ASN A 973 -3.21 70.05 17.33
N ALA A 974 -2.73 69.69 18.53
CA ALA A 974 -3.17 70.30 19.79
C ALA A 974 -2.87 71.81 19.81
N ILE A 975 -1.67 72.24 19.39
CA ILE A 975 -1.30 73.66 19.31
C ILE A 975 -2.13 74.40 18.25
N CYS A 976 -2.35 73.80 17.07
CA CYS A 976 -3.19 74.40 16.03
C CYS A 976 -4.64 74.61 16.51
N VAL A 977 -5.22 73.64 17.22
CA VAL A 977 -6.56 73.76 17.80
C VAL A 977 -6.58 74.77 18.95
N ALA A 978 -5.54 74.79 19.80
CA ALA A 978 -5.41 75.74 20.90
C ALA A 978 -5.34 77.19 20.39
N GLN A 979 -4.72 77.46 19.25
CA GLN A 979 -4.67 78.80 18.64
C GLN A 979 -6.02 79.26 18.07
N GLN A 980 -6.94 78.34 17.75
CA GLN A 980 -8.30 78.68 17.33
C GLN A 980 -9.21 79.04 18.53
N ILE A 981 -8.75 78.78 19.75
CA ILE A 981 -9.39 79.19 20.99
C ILE A 981 -8.64 80.46 21.47
N PRO A 982 -9.35 81.52 21.91
CA PRO A 982 -8.70 82.72 22.46
C PRO A 982 -8.10 82.43 23.85
N LEU A 983 -7.01 81.65 23.89
CA LEU A 983 -6.27 81.32 25.11
C LEU A 983 -5.22 82.41 25.44
N PRO A 984 -5.08 82.82 26.71
CA PRO A 984 -3.98 83.66 27.16
C PRO A 984 -2.61 83.00 26.90
N PRO A 985 -1.54 83.78 26.65
CA PRO A 985 -0.20 83.26 26.37
C PRO A 985 0.34 82.35 27.49
N ASP A 986 -0.03 82.61 28.74
CA ASP A 986 0.38 81.81 29.89
C ASP A 986 -0.23 80.40 29.88
N GLN A 987 -1.47 80.26 29.39
CA GLN A 987 -2.14 78.96 29.26
C GLN A 987 -1.59 78.14 28.09
N LEU A 988 -1.13 78.80 27.02
CA LEU A 988 -0.43 78.14 25.92
C LEU A 988 0.94 77.64 26.36
N ALA A 989 1.67 78.42 27.16
CA ALA A 989 2.93 78.00 27.76
C ALA A 989 2.75 76.82 28.73
N LEU A 990 1.68 76.80 29.52
CA LEU A 990 1.31 75.65 30.37
C LEU A 990 1.00 74.40 29.53
N LEU A 991 0.18 74.51 28.49
CA LEU A 991 -0.11 73.40 27.58
C LEU A 991 1.16 72.87 26.89
N ALA A 992 2.06 73.77 26.47
CA ALA A 992 3.34 73.39 25.87
C ALA A 992 4.24 72.65 26.87
N ARG A 993 4.30 73.10 28.13
CA ARG A 993 5.00 72.38 29.21
C ARG A 993 4.35 71.04 29.55
N ASP A 994 3.03 70.92 29.57
CA ASP A 994 2.34 69.65 29.82
C ASP A 994 2.54 68.63 28.67
N LEU A 995 2.65 69.12 27.43
CA LEU A 995 2.95 68.27 26.28
C LEU A 995 4.43 67.86 26.24
N ALA A 996 5.35 68.76 26.65
CA ALA A 996 6.79 68.51 26.64
C ALA A 996 7.30 67.76 27.89
N GLY A 997 6.83 68.14 29.07
CA GLY A 997 7.26 67.65 30.38
C GLY A 997 6.57 66.37 30.83
N ASN A 998 7.37 65.48 31.44
CA ASN A 998 7.09 64.41 32.41
C ASN A 998 5.83 63.51 32.32
N GLN A 999 4.99 63.58 31.28
CA GLN A 999 3.92 62.59 31.08
C GLN A 999 3.69 62.14 29.63
N LYS A 1000 4.33 62.74 28.61
CA LYS A 1000 3.97 62.43 27.20
C LYS A 1000 5.11 62.32 26.19
N LEU A 1001 5.91 63.37 25.93
CA LEU A 1001 6.95 63.33 24.87
C LEU A 1001 8.33 62.87 25.38
N THR A 1002 8.76 63.38 26.53
CA THR A 1002 10.03 63.00 27.16
C THR A 1002 10.04 61.53 27.60
N GLU A 1003 8.91 61.00 28.08
CA GLU A 1003 8.74 59.56 28.39
C GLU A 1003 8.79 58.66 27.14
N GLN A 1004 8.39 59.18 25.97
CA GLN A 1004 8.45 58.47 24.68
C GLN A 1004 9.81 58.57 24.00
N ARG A 1005 10.83 59.12 24.67
CA ARG A 1005 12.18 59.37 24.15
C ARG A 1005 12.22 60.33 22.93
N ARG A 1006 11.19 61.16 22.74
CA ARG A 1006 11.11 62.16 21.65
C ARG A 1006 11.65 63.52 22.11
N TYR A 1007 12.91 63.52 22.55
CA TYR A 1007 13.55 64.68 23.20
C TYR A 1007 13.70 65.91 22.28
N SER A 1008 13.91 65.70 20.98
CA SER A 1008 14.01 66.79 19.99
C SER A 1008 12.70 67.57 19.82
N GLU A 1009 11.57 66.88 19.84
CA GLU A 1009 10.24 67.50 19.74
C GLU A 1009 9.83 68.16 21.05
N ALA A 1010 10.20 67.58 22.20
CA ALA A 1010 10.00 68.19 23.51
C ALA A 1010 10.79 69.50 23.65
N ALA A 1011 12.06 69.50 23.24
CA ALA A 1011 12.90 70.69 23.26
C ALA A 1011 12.35 71.82 22.37
N LEU A 1012 11.82 71.48 21.20
CA LEU A 1012 11.20 72.45 20.29
C LEU A 1012 9.95 73.10 20.91
N LEU A 1013 9.12 72.32 21.60
CA LEU A 1013 7.96 72.84 22.33
C LEU A 1013 8.36 73.78 23.48
N LEU A 1014 9.38 73.39 24.26
CA LEU A 1014 9.87 74.17 25.40
C LEU A 1014 10.53 75.48 24.94
N ASP A 1015 11.35 75.43 23.90
CA ASP A 1015 12.05 76.59 23.35
C ASP A 1015 11.07 77.59 22.67
N GLN A 1016 10.22 77.10 21.76
CA GLN A 1016 9.40 77.99 20.92
C GLN A 1016 8.13 78.48 21.61
N TYR A 1017 7.47 77.63 22.42
CA TYR A 1017 6.15 77.93 22.99
C TYR A 1017 6.19 78.21 24.49
N ALA A 1018 7.00 77.47 25.26
CA ALA A 1018 7.16 77.74 26.70
C ALA A 1018 8.23 78.81 27.01
N LYS A 1019 9.08 79.16 26.02
CA LYS A 1019 10.24 80.05 26.14
C LYS A 1019 11.21 79.64 27.26
N ASP A 1020 11.32 78.34 27.49
CA ASP A 1020 12.19 77.76 28.52
C ASP A 1020 13.41 77.11 27.87
N CYS A 1021 14.44 77.93 27.64
CA CYS A 1021 15.65 77.50 26.95
C CYS A 1021 16.49 76.50 27.77
N GLU A 1022 16.45 76.58 29.10
CA GLU A 1022 17.26 75.73 29.97
C GLU A 1022 16.71 74.30 30.01
N GLU A 1023 15.40 74.13 30.21
CA GLU A 1023 14.76 72.82 30.12
C GLU A 1023 14.86 72.22 28.71
N ALA A 1024 14.78 73.05 27.65
CA ALA A 1024 14.95 72.59 26.27
C ALA A 1024 16.36 72.03 26.01
N ILE A 1025 17.41 72.72 26.48
CA ILE A 1025 18.80 72.26 26.35
C ILE A 1025 19.03 70.98 27.17
N LEU A 1026 18.53 70.93 28.41
CA LEU A 1026 18.66 69.74 29.27
C LEU A 1026 17.94 68.52 28.69
N ALA A 1027 16.76 68.70 28.08
CA ALA A 1027 16.05 67.63 27.39
C ALA A 1027 16.86 67.06 26.21
N LEU A 1028 17.53 67.92 25.42
CA LEU A 1028 18.39 67.48 24.30
C LEU A 1028 19.66 66.76 24.78
N ILE A 1029 20.28 67.24 25.87
CA ILE A 1029 21.44 66.59 26.50
C ILE A 1029 21.05 65.20 26.99
N THR A 1030 19.90 65.08 27.65
CA THR A 1030 19.36 63.79 28.14
C THR A 1030 19.07 62.83 26.98
N GLY A 1031 18.61 63.35 25.83
CA GLY A 1031 18.33 62.58 24.62
C GLY A 1031 19.54 62.27 23.74
N ALA A 1032 20.78 62.55 24.18
CA ALA A 1032 22.00 62.38 23.41
C ALA A 1032 22.01 63.10 22.03
N VAL A 1033 21.24 64.18 21.89
CA VAL A 1033 21.18 65.00 20.67
C VAL A 1033 22.19 66.15 20.78
N TRP A 1034 23.48 65.78 20.80
CA TRP A 1034 24.57 66.67 21.18
C TRP A 1034 24.73 67.91 20.29
N GLU A 1035 24.61 67.74 18.98
CA GLU A 1035 24.79 68.84 18.00
C GLU A 1035 23.72 69.92 18.15
N GLU A 1036 22.45 69.54 18.38
CA GLU A 1036 21.34 70.49 18.56
C GLU A 1036 21.35 71.14 19.94
N ALA A 1037 21.76 70.40 20.99
CA ALA A 1037 22.00 70.97 22.32
C ALA A 1037 23.09 72.06 22.24
N LEU A 1038 24.19 71.79 21.55
CA LEU A 1038 25.26 72.75 21.32
C LEU A 1038 24.75 73.99 20.57
N ARG A 1039 23.94 73.80 19.50
CA ARG A 1039 23.35 74.91 18.74
C ARG A 1039 22.48 75.80 19.63
N LEU A 1040 21.60 75.23 20.47
CA LEU A 1040 20.76 76.00 21.39
C LEU A 1040 21.56 76.73 22.47
N ILE A 1041 22.62 76.11 23.00
CA ILE A 1041 23.54 76.73 23.96
C ILE A 1041 24.16 78.01 23.38
N TYR A 1042 24.68 77.95 22.14
CA TYR A 1042 25.24 79.12 21.48
C TYR A 1042 24.16 80.12 21.06
N MET A 1043 23.00 79.66 20.62
CA MET A 1043 21.88 80.53 20.22
C MET A 1043 21.37 81.38 21.39
N HIS A 1044 21.31 80.82 22.60
CA HIS A 1044 20.83 81.50 23.80
C HIS A 1044 21.94 82.14 24.65
N ASN A 1045 23.19 82.14 24.16
CA ASN A 1045 24.38 82.63 24.89
C ASN A 1045 24.59 81.99 26.28
N ARG A 1046 24.14 80.74 26.47
CA ARG A 1046 24.26 79.99 27.73
C ARG A 1046 25.46 79.04 27.74
N GLN A 1047 26.64 79.59 27.42
CA GLN A 1047 27.89 78.83 27.34
C GLN A 1047 28.27 78.19 28.69
N ASP A 1048 27.75 78.71 29.80
CA ASP A 1048 27.83 78.11 31.13
C ASP A 1048 27.40 76.63 31.14
N ILE A 1049 26.33 76.30 30.41
CA ILE A 1049 25.76 74.94 30.34
C ILE A 1049 26.72 73.94 29.65
N THR A 1050 27.64 74.45 28.82
CA THR A 1050 28.65 73.62 28.15
C THR A 1050 29.55 72.93 29.16
N GLU A 1051 30.01 73.66 30.18
CA GLU A 1051 30.88 73.14 31.23
C GLU A 1051 30.09 72.40 32.31
N THR A 1052 28.90 72.89 32.69
CA THR A 1052 28.15 72.34 33.83
C THR A 1052 27.39 71.05 33.50
N ASN A 1053 26.89 70.89 32.27
CA ASN A 1053 26.01 69.77 31.91
C ASN A 1053 26.47 69.01 30.67
N LEU A 1054 26.89 69.70 29.60
CA LEU A 1054 27.22 69.03 28.33
C LEU A 1054 28.50 68.19 28.43
N LYS A 1055 29.62 68.75 28.90
CA LYS A 1055 30.89 68.01 29.04
C LYS A 1055 30.80 66.82 30.02
N PRO A 1056 30.21 66.95 31.22
CA PRO A 1056 29.97 65.80 32.10
C PRO A 1056 29.13 64.71 31.43
N ALA A 1057 28.05 65.08 30.74
CA ALA A 1057 27.19 64.13 30.05
C ALA A 1057 27.90 63.41 28.88
N LEU A 1058 28.83 64.08 28.18
CA LEU A 1058 29.64 63.45 27.13
C LEU A 1058 30.60 62.39 27.70
N LEU A 1059 31.22 62.66 28.85
CA LEU A 1059 32.12 61.72 29.52
C LEU A 1059 31.36 60.52 30.13
N GLU A 1060 30.19 60.79 30.72
CA GLU A 1060 29.30 59.74 31.21
C GLU A 1060 28.77 58.86 30.06
N GLY A 1061 28.33 59.49 28.96
CA GLY A 1061 27.94 58.81 27.73
C GLY A 1061 29.05 57.93 27.17
N ASN A 1062 30.29 58.41 27.14
CA ASN A 1062 31.45 57.64 26.69
C ASN A 1062 31.70 56.39 27.54
N ASN A 1063 31.64 56.51 28.87
CA ASN A 1063 31.84 55.38 29.78
C ASN A 1063 30.71 54.35 29.66
N CYS A 1064 29.46 54.81 29.58
CA CYS A 1064 28.30 53.95 29.37
C CYS A 1064 28.39 53.20 28.03
N SER A 1065 28.70 53.89 26.92
CA SER A 1065 28.85 53.26 25.61
C SER A 1065 30.04 52.27 25.57
N ALA A 1066 31.17 52.60 26.19
CA ALA A 1066 32.33 51.70 26.23
C ALA A 1066 32.06 50.42 27.03
N LEU A 1067 31.43 50.54 28.21
CA LEU A 1067 31.06 49.39 29.04
C LEU A 1067 30.05 48.48 28.34
N TYR A 1068 29.10 49.09 27.62
CA TYR A 1068 28.05 48.37 26.90
C TYR A 1068 28.60 47.59 25.69
N VAL A 1069 29.52 48.20 24.93
CA VAL A 1069 30.25 47.52 23.84
C VAL A 1069 31.07 46.34 24.37
N GLN A 1070 31.65 46.45 25.56
CA GLN A 1070 32.42 45.39 26.18
C GLN A 1070 31.53 44.22 26.65
N LEU A 1071 30.38 44.52 27.27
CA LEU A 1071 29.36 43.52 27.64
C LEU A 1071 28.83 42.75 26.42
N LEU A 1072 28.68 43.46 25.28
CA LEU A 1072 28.27 42.94 23.98
C LEU A 1072 29.15 41.79 23.47
N VAL A 1073 30.47 41.96 23.60
CA VAL A 1073 31.48 40.97 23.19
C VAL A 1073 31.40 39.73 24.08
N THR A 1074 31.23 39.89 25.39
CA THR A 1074 31.07 38.76 26.31
C THR A 1074 29.77 37.97 26.11
N ALA A 1075 28.66 38.63 25.78
CA ALA A 1075 27.39 37.96 25.54
C ALA A 1075 27.40 37.16 24.23
N THR A 1076 28.04 37.68 23.18
CA THR A 1076 28.18 36.97 21.89
C THR A 1076 29.06 35.72 22.01
N MET A 1077 30.13 35.74 22.81
CA MET A 1077 30.95 34.53 23.05
C MET A 1077 30.19 33.45 23.82
N LYS A 1078 29.34 33.81 24.80
CA LYS A 1078 28.52 32.84 25.54
C LYS A 1078 27.50 32.09 24.65
N CYS A 1079 26.94 32.74 23.63
CA CYS A 1079 26.02 32.07 22.70
C CYS A 1079 26.71 31.04 21.78
N ILE A 1080 27.99 31.27 21.44
CA ILE A 1080 28.78 30.38 20.58
C ILE A 1080 29.21 29.12 21.34
N ASP A 1081 29.64 29.27 22.59
CA ASP A 1081 30.04 28.14 23.46
C ASP A 1081 28.85 27.20 23.77
N SER A 1082 27.62 27.72 23.88
CA SER A 1082 26.42 26.88 24.13
C SER A 1082 25.98 26.03 22.94
N SER A 1083 26.46 26.31 21.72
CA SER A 1083 26.08 25.58 20.49
C SER A 1083 27.02 24.44 20.10
N SER A 1084 28.12 24.23 20.84
CA SER A 1084 29.18 23.28 20.48
C SER A 1084 29.19 21.96 21.29
N ASP A 1085 28.25 21.77 22.23
CA ASP A 1085 28.25 20.66 23.21
C ASP A 1085 27.06 19.66 23.06
N GLU A 1086 26.57 19.37 21.84
CA GLU A 1086 25.66 18.23 21.62
C GLU A 1086 26.10 17.35 20.44
N ASP A 1087 26.93 16.35 20.73
CA ASP A 1087 27.10 15.12 19.95
C ASP A 1087 27.06 13.92 20.92
N GLY A 1088 25.90 13.25 21.02
CA GLY A 1088 25.69 12.03 21.82
C GLY A 1088 24.22 11.59 21.89
N PRO A 1089 23.91 10.27 21.93
CA PRO A 1089 22.82 9.65 21.17
C PRO A 1089 21.42 9.76 21.77
N ASP A 1090 20.41 9.80 20.88
CA ASP A 1090 18.99 9.65 21.14
C ASP A 1090 18.71 8.42 22.05
N CYS A 1091 18.27 8.68 23.29
CA CYS A 1091 17.64 7.70 24.15
C CYS A 1091 16.24 8.19 24.51
N ALA A 1092 15.25 7.65 23.81
CA ALA A 1092 13.87 7.67 24.24
C ALA A 1092 13.71 6.67 25.40
N ASP A 1093 13.73 7.18 26.64
CA ASP A 1093 12.99 6.63 27.80
C ASP A 1093 13.45 7.32 29.10
N ALA A 1094 12.75 8.37 29.50
CA ALA A 1094 12.83 8.89 30.87
C ALA A 1094 11.61 9.78 31.24
N GLU A 1095 10.39 9.26 31.13
CA GLU A 1095 9.25 9.80 31.91
C GLU A 1095 8.50 8.66 32.59
N LEU A 1096 9.10 8.14 33.67
CA LEU A 1096 8.43 7.34 34.69
C LEU A 1096 9.08 7.61 36.05
N TYR A 1097 8.23 7.87 37.04
CA TYR A 1097 8.46 8.16 38.47
C TYR A 1097 8.75 9.60 38.91
N SER A 1098 7.70 10.28 39.40
CA SER A 1098 7.51 10.44 40.86
C SER A 1098 6.10 10.92 41.21
N GLU A 1099 5.41 10.11 42.03
CA GLU A 1099 4.06 10.32 42.55
C GLU A 1099 4.00 11.13 43.87
N ALA A 1100 2.75 11.53 44.19
CA ALA A 1100 2.13 11.83 45.51
C ALA A 1100 2.06 13.33 45.89
N SER A 1101 0.91 13.92 46.27
CA SER A 1101 -0.40 13.38 46.70
C SER A 1101 -1.49 14.48 46.66
N SER A 1102 -2.74 14.13 46.29
CA SER A 1102 -3.99 14.31 47.11
C SER A 1102 -5.30 14.57 46.31
N VAL A 1103 -6.04 13.48 46.07
CA VAL A 1103 -7.49 13.17 46.29
C VAL A 1103 -8.66 14.11 45.88
N MET A 1104 -9.59 13.52 45.08
CA MET A 1104 -11.05 13.78 44.83
C MET A 1104 -11.47 15.12 44.19
N THR A 1105 -12.31 15.19 43.13
CA THR A 1105 -13.60 14.53 42.87
C THR A 1105 -13.96 14.66 41.36
N GLY A 1106 -14.73 13.72 40.81
CA GLY A 1106 -14.94 13.60 39.35
C GLY A 1106 -15.97 14.52 38.69
N SER A 1107 -15.79 14.76 37.39
CA SER A 1107 -16.84 14.61 36.35
C SER A 1107 -16.21 14.76 34.95
N LYS A 1108 -16.60 13.84 34.06
CA LYS A 1108 -16.13 13.75 32.67
C LYS A 1108 -16.77 14.84 31.81
N TYR A 1109 -15.95 15.72 31.25
CA TYR A 1109 -16.28 16.49 30.04
C TYR A 1109 -15.03 16.68 29.17
N SER A 1110 -15.12 16.15 27.94
CA SER A 1110 -14.55 16.67 26.71
C SER A 1110 -13.07 17.05 26.66
N HIS A 1111 -12.22 16.12 26.20
CA HIS A 1111 -10.97 16.46 25.52
C HIS A 1111 -11.29 17.04 24.13
N SER A 1112 -11.47 18.37 24.08
CA SER A 1112 -11.34 19.12 22.85
C SER A 1112 -9.86 19.48 22.64
N ASN A 1113 -9.29 18.99 21.54
CA ASN A 1113 -8.09 19.52 20.92
C ASN A 1113 -8.26 21.03 20.66
N SER A 1114 -7.82 21.85 21.61
CA SER A 1114 -7.69 23.27 21.38
C SER A 1114 -6.33 23.54 20.73
N ARG A 1115 -6.32 23.52 19.40
CA ARG A 1115 -5.43 24.36 18.61
C ARG A 1115 -5.53 25.77 19.21
N ILE A 1116 -4.49 26.21 19.92
CA ILE A 1116 -4.40 27.57 20.46
C ILE A 1116 -4.45 28.52 19.26
N SER A 1117 -5.63 29.06 19.03
CA SER A 1117 -5.89 29.99 17.96
C SER A 1117 -5.17 31.30 18.27
N SER A 1118 -4.21 31.65 17.42
CA SER A 1118 -3.56 32.96 17.31
C SER A 1118 -4.51 34.05 16.78
N ARG A 1119 -5.77 34.05 17.23
CA ARG A 1119 -6.88 34.80 16.61
C ARG A 1119 -7.36 36.02 17.37
N SER A 1120 -6.72 36.40 18.47
CA SER A 1120 -6.90 37.74 19.04
C SER A 1120 -5.64 38.59 18.88
N SER A 1121 -5.81 39.83 18.45
CA SER A 1121 -4.73 40.83 18.37
C SER A 1121 -4.00 40.96 19.71
N LYS A 1122 -4.69 40.73 20.84
CA LYS A 1122 -4.10 40.67 22.19
C LYS A 1122 -3.13 39.50 22.36
N ASN A 1123 -3.48 38.28 21.93
CA ASN A 1123 -2.59 37.13 22.04
C ASN A 1123 -1.45 37.16 21.02
N ARG A 1124 -1.67 37.71 19.82
CA ARG A 1124 -0.59 37.97 18.86
C ARG A 1124 0.38 39.04 19.39
N ARG A 1125 -0.11 40.14 19.97
CA ARG A 1125 0.74 41.14 20.65
C ARG A 1125 1.46 40.57 21.85
N LYS A 1126 0.84 39.67 22.63
CA LYS A 1126 1.46 39.00 23.77
C LYS A 1126 2.55 38.00 23.33
N ALA A 1127 2.34 37.29 22.22
CA ALA A 1127 3.32 36.40 21.61
C ALA A 1127 4.46 37.17 20.92
N GLU A 1128 4.17 38.26 20.20
CA GLU A 1128 5.18 39.14 19.61
C GLU A 1128 6.00 39.89 20.68
N ARG A 1129 5.39 40.34 21.78
CA ARG A 1129 6.12 40.91 22.93
C ARG A 1129 7.06 39.89 23.59
N LYS A 1130 6.69 38.61 23.60
CA LYS A 1130 7.57 37.52 24.09
C LYS A 1130 8.76 37.24 23.17
N LYS A 1131 8.69 37.60 21.88
CA LYS A 1131 9.83 37.47 20.93
C LYS A 1131 10.94 38.52 21.15
N LEU A 1132 10.64 39.59 21.88
CA LEU A 1132 11.55 40.71 22.18
C LEU A 1132 11.89 40.78 23.68
N SER A 1133 11.71 39.68 24.40
CA SER A 1133 11.91 39.62 25.85
C SER A 1133 13.37 39.31 26.18
N LEU A 1134 14.08 40.24 26.82
CA LEU A 1134 15.46 40.09 27.30
C LEU A 1134 15.54 39.37 28.67
N LYS A 1135 14.66 38.39 28.91
CA LYS A 1135 14.62 37.69 30.21
C LYS A 1135 15.50 36.45 30.12
N GLU A 1136 16.48 36.36 31.02
CA GLU A 1136 17.44 35.26 31.14
C GLU A 1136 16.72 33.90 31.21
N GLY A 1137 17.07 33.00 30.28
CA GLY A 1137 16.49 31.65 30.12
C GLY A 1137 15.22 31.58 29.28
N SER A 1138 14.91 32.60 28.46
CA SER A 1138 13.72 32.55 27.60
C SER A 1138 14.00 31.88 26.25
N PRO A 1139 13.06 31.09 25.66
CA PRO A 1139 13.30 30.32 24.44
C PRO A 1139 13.63 31.14 23.17
N LEU A 1140 13.55 32.47 23.23
CA LEU A 1140 13.78 33.39 22.11
C LEU A 1140 14.68 34.57 22.53
N GLU A 1141 15.43 34.41 23.62
CA GLU A 1141 16.32 35.42 24.17
C GLU A 1141 17.35 35.90 23.15
N ASP A 1142 17.93 34.99 22.36
CA ASP A 1142 18.95 35.29 21.35
C ASP A 1142 18.42 36.24 20.26
N LYS A 1143 17.16 36.05 19.82
CA LYS A 1143 16.50 36.92 18.83
C LYS A 1143 16.13 38.28 19.40
N ALA A 1144 15.77 38.34 20.68
CA ALA A 1144 15.48 39.59 21.39
C ALA A 1144 16.76 40.42 21.58
N LEU A 1145 17.87 39.77 21.93
CA LEU A 1145 19.20 40.36 22.03
C LEU A 1145 19.63 40.93 20.67
N MET A 1146 19.55 40.15 19.59
CA MET A 1146 19.89 40.63 18.24
C MET A 1146 19.10 41.86 17.77
N TYR A 1147 17.80 41.92 18.08
CA TYR A 1147 16.98 43.09 17.74
C TYR A 1147 17.37 44.32 18.57
N ALA A 1148 17.61 44.15 19.87
CA ALA A 1148 18.09 45.23 20.74
C ALA A 1148 19.48 45.74 20.31
N LEU A 1149 20.34 44.84 19.81
CA LEU A 1149 21.65 45.17 19.27
C LEU A 1149 21.58 46.04 18.01
N GLY A 1150 20.63 45.76 17.10
CA GLY A 1150 20.44 46.54 15.87
C GLY A 1150 19.99 47.99 16.10
N GLU A 1151 19.19 48.25 17.14
CA GLU A 1151 18.74 49.62 17.47
C GLU A 1151 19.85 50.46 18.14
N ILE A 1152 20.75 49.86 18.90
CA ILE A 1152 21.80 50.58 19.65
C ILE A 1152 23.00 50.96 18.76
N ILE A 1153 23.33 50.12 17.78
CA ILE A 1153 24.59 50.24 16.99
C ILE A 1153 24.52 51.33 15.90
N THR A 1154 23.33 51.79 15.48
CA THR A 1154 23.19 52.51 14.20
C THR A 1154 23.27 54.04 14.25
N THR A 1155 23.10 54.71 15.40
CA THR A 1155 23.09 56.19 15.44
C THR A 1155 23.82 56.87 16.60
N GLU A 1156 23.93 56.25 17.78
CA GLU A 1156 24.36 56.96 19.01
C GLU A 1156 25.88 57.12 19.16
N VAL A 1157 26.67 56.13 18.72
CA VAL A 1157 28.14 56.16 18.87
C VAL A 1157 28.78 57.19 17.93
N HIS A 1158 28.22 57.38 16.73
CA HIS A 1158 28.76 58.31 15.73
C HIS A 1158 28.60 59.78 16.12
N SER A 1159 27.45 60.17 16.67
CA SER A 1159 27.23 61.55 17.14
C SER A 1159 28.09 61.87 18.36
N LEU A 1160 28.27 60.90 19.26
CA LEU A 1160 29.10 61.04 20.46
C LEU A 1160 30.60 61.14 20.12
N LEU A 1161 31.12 60.33 19.20
CA LEU A 1161 32.53 60.40 18.78
C LEU A 1161 32.89 61.77 18.20
N LYS A 1162 32.03 62.34 17.36
CA LYS A 1162 32.24 63.68 16.79
C LYS A 1162 32.34 64.76 17.87
N THR A 1163 31.45 64.74 18.86
CA THR A 1163 31.45 65.74 19.92
C THR A 1163 32.59 65.52 20.93
N LEU A 1164 32.99 64.28 21.20
CA LEU A 1164 34.19 63.99 21.99
C LEU A 1164 35.46 64.58 21.35
N VAL A 1165 35.62 64.43 20.03
CA VAL A 1165 36.72 65.06 19.27
C VAL A 1165 36.63 66.58 19.31
N LEU A 1166 35.42 67.14 19.13
CA LEU A 1166 35.20 68.59 19.18
C LEU A 1166 35.65 69.21 20.52
N PHE A 1167 35.47 68.49 21.63
CA PHE A 1167 35.86 68.93 22.97
C PHE A 1167 37.25 68.46 23.41
N GLN A 1168 38.09 67.98 22.49
CA GLN A 1168 39.48 67.54 22.74
C GLN A 1168 39.58 66.36 23.73
N PHE A 1169 38.55 65.51 23.78
CA PHE A 1169 38.58 64.25 24.55
C PHE A 1169 39.11 63.09 23.70
N ASP A 1170 40.22 63.33 22.98
CA ASP A 1170 40.75 62.43 21.95
C ASP A 1170 41.03 61.02 22.48
N LYS A 1171 41.59 60.91 23.70
CA LYS A 1171 41.86 59.61 24.34
C LYS A 1171 40.60 58.79 24.62
N HIS A 1172 39.49 59.47 24.94
CA HIS A 1172 38.21 58.80 25.20
C HIS A 1172 37.56 58.39 23.88
N ALA A 1173 37.62 59.26 22.86
CA ALA A 1173 37.13 58.98 21.52
C ALA A 1173 37.89 57.80 20.87
N GLU A 1174 39.22 57.78 20.97
CA GLU A 1174 40.08 56.71 20.46
C GLU A 1174 39.75 55.36 21.12
N LYS A 1175 39.62 55.34 22.45
CA LYS A 1175 39.26 54.13 23.20
C LYS A 1175 37.88 53.60 22.81
N LEU A 1176 36.90 54.49 22.66
CA LEU A 1176 35.54 54.11 22.25
C LEU A 1176 35.51 53.60 20.80
N GLN A 1177 36.26 54.23 19.90
CA GLN A 1177 36.37 53.83 18.51
C GLN A 1177 37.05 52.46 18.36
N GLN A 1178 38.15 52.22 19.07
CA GLN A 1178 38.82 50.92 19.09
C GLN A 1178 37.90 49.82 19.63
N ALA A 1179 37.21 50.05 20.75
CA ALA A 1179 36.27 49.10 21.31
C ALA A 1179 35.12 48.77 20.33
N TYR A 1180 34.63 49.78 19.61
CA TYR A 1180 33.58 49.62 18.61
C TYR A 1180 34.03 48.82 17.38
N ASP A 1181 35.23 49.11 16.85
CA ASP A 1181 35.81 48.39 15.71
C ASP A 1181 36.11 46.92 16.06
N GLU A 1182 36.61 46.64 17.27
CA GLU A 1182 36.82 45.27 17.76
C GLU A 1182 35.51 44.48 17.85
N ALA A 1183 34.43 45.10 18.34
CA ALA A 1183 33.12 44.46 18.44
C ALA A 1183 32.53 44.16 17.05
N LEU A 1184 32.64 45.09 16.10
CA LEU A 1184 32.19 44.91 14.71
C LEU A 1184 32.91 43.75 14.02
N HIS A 1185 34.24 43.67 14.15
CA HIS A 1185 35.02 42.59 13.55
C HIS A 1185 34.64 41.20 14.10
N LYS A 1186 34.39 41.10 15.41
CA LYS A 1186 33.94 39.85 16.05
C LYS A 1186 32.54 39.44 15.59
N MET A 1187 31.63 40.40 15.41
CA MET A 1187 30.29 40.11 14.90
C MET A 1187 30.31 39.62 13.45
N GLU A 1188 31.13 40.22 12.57
CA GLU A 1188 31.26 39.77 11.18
C GLU A 1188 31.78 38.33 11.06
N ALA A 1189 32.66 37.92 11.97
CA ALA A 1189 33.19 36.56 12.01
C ALA A 1189 32.18 35.50 12.48
N ALA A 1190 31.24 35.85 13.38
CA ALA A 1190 30.27 34.93 13.96
C ALA A 1190 29.01 34.69 13.10
N ILE A 1191 28.71 35.58 12.13
CA ILE A 1191 27.51 35.49 11.28
C ILE A 1191 27.39 34.15 10.53
N PRO A 1192 28.45 33.60 9.91
CA PRO A 1192 28.36 32.34 9.15
C PRO A 1192 28.17 31.09 10.03
N GLU A 1193 28.68 31.10 11.27
CA GLU A 1193 28.53 29.98 12.22
C GLU A 1193 27.11 29.88 12.78
N VAL A 1194 26.47 31.00 13.05
CA VAL A 1194 25.12 31.04 13.65
C VAL A 1194 24.02 30.91 12.58
N TRP A 1195 24.29 31.27 11.32
CA TRP A 1195 23.36 31.13 10.19
C TRP A 1195 23.99 30.44 8.97
N PRO A 1196 23.98 29.10 8.90
CA PRO A 1196 24.31 28.38 7.68
C PRO A 1196 23.24 28.65 6.62
N ASP A 1197 23.65 28.88 5.37
CA ASP A 1197 22.81 29.34 4.24
C ASP A 1197 21.65 28.40 3.82
N GLY A 1198 21.37 27.31 4.55
CA GLY A 1198 20.35 26.29 4.22
C GLY A 1198 18.95 26.48 4.83
N LEU A 1199 18.74 27.38 5.80
CA LEU A 1199 17.46 27.53 6.52
C LEU A 1199 16.63 28.74 6.03
N GLN A 1200 16.30 28.75 4.73
CA GLN A 1200 15.26 29.63 4.18
C GLN A 1200 14.10 28.81 3.60
N ASN A 1201 13.16 28.41 4.45
CA ASN A 1201 11.75 28.32 4.08
C ASN A 1201 10.87 28.02 5.31
N ASN A 1202 10.28 29.08 5.89
CA ASN A 1202 8.91 29.00 6.43
C ASN A 1202 8.33 30.40 6.75
N GLN A 1203 7.40 30.80 5.88
CA GLN A 1203 6.24 31.69 6.07
C GLN A 1203 6.25 32.75 7.20
N ALA A 1204 6.64 33.98 6.84
CA ALA A 1204 6.05 35.25 7.30
C ALA A 1204 6.36 36.34 6.24
N PRO A 1205 5.53 37.39 6.04
CA PRO A 1205 5.73 38.34 4.97
C PRO A 1205 7.09 39.04 5.11
N VAL A 1206 7.93 38.81 4.11
CA VAL A 1206 9.21 39.46 3.86
C VAL A 1206 8.93 40.96 3.70
N ASN A 1207 9.07 41.74 4.76
CA ASN A 1207 9.18 43.21 4.67
C ASN A 1207 9.84 43.87 5.88
N LYS A 1208 10.53 43.12 6.76
CA LYS A 1208 11.32 43.71 7.86
C LYS A 1208 12.75 43.18 8.00
N TYR A 1209 13.12 42.11 7.30
CA TYR A 1209 14.49 41.56 7.33
C TYR A 1209 15.39 42.04 6.18
N SER A 1210 14.85 42.83 5.25
CA SER A 1210 15.65 43.50 4.21
C SER A 1210 16.48 44.67 4.72
N HIS A 1211 16.36 45.07 6.00
CA HIS A 1211 17.11 46.19 6.57
C HIS A 1211 18.46 45.82 7.20
N PHE A 1212 18.72 44.54 7.54
CA PHE A 1212 19.99 44.15 8.16
C PHE A 1212 21.12 43.96 7.13
N ASN A 1213 20.81 43.42 5.95
CA ASN A 1213 21.80 43.17 4.89
C ASN A 1213 22.35 44.46 4.21
N PRO A 1214 21.59 45.56 4.07
CA PRO A 1214 22.11 46.82 3.54
C PRO A 1214 22.91 47.64 4.57
N CYS A 1215 22.55 47.58 5.87
CA CYS A 1215 23.20 48.40 6.90
C CYS A 1215 24.66 47.96 7.17
N LEU A 1216 24.94 46.65 7.16
CA LEU A 1216 26.32 46.13 7.22
C LEU A 1216 27.12 46.47 5.95
N LYS A 1217 26.48 46.46 4.77
CA LYS A 1217 27.12 46.87 3.51
C LYS A 1217 27.39 48.39 3.43
N LEU A 1218 26.57 49.22 4.07
CA LEU A 1218 26.74 50.68 4.12
C LEU A 1218 27.89 51.14 5.03
N ASN A 1219 28.32 50.32 5.99
CA ASN A 1219 29.46 50.64 6.86
C ASN A 1219 30.83 50.45 6.17
N LYS A 1220 30.94 49.52 5.19
CA LYS A 1220 32.17 49.36 4.38
C LYS A 1220 32.53 50.61 3.58
N THR A 1221 31.56 51.44 3.18
CA THR A 1221 31.82 52.66 2.40
C THR A 1221 32.19 53.88 3.25
N LYS A 1222 31.91 53.89 4.56
CA LYS A 1222 32.23 55.03 5.45
C LYS A 1222 33.58 54.92 6.17
N GLN A 1223 34.21 53.75 6.23
CA GLN A 1223 35.53 53.56 6.86
C GLN A 1223 36.72 54.17 6.08
N SER A 1224 36.51 54.72 4.87
CA SER A 1224 37.61 55.33 4.09
C SER A 1224 37.91 56.80 4.41
N LYS A 1225 37.20 57.42 5.34
CA LYS A 1225 37.44 58.83 5.72
C LYS A 1225 37.24 59.03 7.22
N ILE A 1226 38.27 58.68 7.99
CA ILE A 1226 38.85 59.41 9.12
C ILE A 1226 40.02 58.52 9.55
N ARG A 1227 41.17 58.77 8.92
CA ARG A 1227 42.50 58.40 9.36
C ARG A 1227 43.38 59.61 9.13
#